data_AF-Q96EY7-F1
#
_entry.id   AF-Q96EY7-F1
#
_cell.length_a   1.000
_cell.length_b   1.000
_cell.length_c   1.000
_cell.angle_alpha   90.00
_cell.angle_beta   90.00
_cell.angle_gamma   90.00
#
_symmetry.space_group_name_H-M   'P 1'
#
loop_
_entity.id
_entity.type
_entity.pdbx_description
1 polymer ?
#
loop_
_entity_poly.entity_id
_entity_poly.type
_entity_poly.pdbx_seq_one_letter_code
_entity_poly.pdbx_strand_id
1 'polypeptide(L)'
;MAVVSAVRWLGLRSRLGQPLTGRRAGLCEQARSCRFYSGSATLSKVEGTDVTGIEEVVIPKKKTWDKVAVLQALASTVNRDTTAVPYVFQDDPYLMPASSLESRSFLLAKKSGENVAKFIINSYPKYFQKDIAEPHIPCLMPEYFEPQIKDISEAALKERIELRKVKASVDMFDQLLQAGTTVSLETTNSLLDLLCYYGDQEPSTDYHFQQTGQSEALEEENDETSRRKAGHQFGVTWRAKNNAERIFSLMPEKNEHSYCTMIRGMVKHRAYEQALNLYTELLNNRLHADVYTFNALIEATVCAINEKFEEKWSKILELLRHMVAQKVKPNLQTFNTILKCLRRFHVFARSPALQVLREMKAIGIEPSLATYHHIIRLFDQPGDPLKRSSFIIYDIMNELMGKRFSPKDPDDDKFFQSAMSICSSLRDLELAYQVHGLLKTGDNWKFIGPDQHRNFYYSKFFDLICLMEQIDVTLKWYEDLIPSAYFPHSQTMIHLLQALDVANRLEVIPKIWKDSKEYGHTFRSDLREEILMLMARDKHPPELQVAFADCAADIKSAYESQPIRQTAQDWPATSLNCIAILFLRAGRTQEAWKMLGLFRKHNKIPRSELLNELMDSAKVSNSPSQAIEVVELASAFSLPICEGLTQRVMSDFAINQEQKEALSNLTALTSDSDTDSSSDSDSDTSEGK
;
A
#
# COMPACT_ATOMS: atom_id res chain seq x y z
N MET A 1 15.49 -38.30 -19.20
CA MET A 1 15.54 -39.28 -20.31
C MET A 1 14.14 -39.75 -20.69
N ALA A 2 13.27 -38.80 -21.06
CA ALA A 2 12.13 -38.98 -21.95
C ALA A 2 12.05 -37.64 -22.69
N VAL A 3 12.43 -37.69 -23.95
CA VAL A 3 12.98 -36.61 -24.76
C VAL A 3 11.88 -36.02 -25.63
N VAL A 4 11.81 -34.68 -25.65
CA VAL A 4 11.52 -33.83 -26.82
C VAL A 4 10.54 -34.41 -27.85
N SER A 5 9.27 -33.99 -27.75
CA SER A 5 8.33 -33.97 -28.88
C SER A 5 7.27 -32.89 -28.59
N ALA A 6 7.50 -31.66 -29.04
CA ALA A 6 7.08 -31.20 -30.36
C ALA A 6 5.55 -31.23 -30.54
N VAL A 7 4.85 -30.31 -29.87
CA VAL A 7 3.60 -29.77 -30.43
C VAL A 7 4.00 -28.57 -31.29
N ARG A 8 4.38 -28.87 -32.53
CA ARG A 8 4.47 -27.90 -33.62
C ARG A 8 3.05 -27.37 -33.88
N TRP A 9 2.79 -26.16 -33.43
CA TRP A 9 1.68 -25.33 -33.90
C TRP A 9 2.05 -24.80 -35.29
N LEU A 10 1.47 -25.38 -36.35
CA LEU A 10 1.33 -24.77 -37.68
C LEU A 10 0.36 -25.61 -38.53
N GLY A 11 -0.75 -24.99 -38.90
CA GLY A 11 -1.75 -25.52 -39.82
C GLY A 11 -2.82 -24.48 -40.10
N LEU A 12 -2.61 -23.69 -41.16
CA LEU A 12 -3.46 -22.65 -41.78
C LEU A 12 -3.34 -21.20 -41.26
N ARG A 13 -2.34 -20.51 -41.85
CA ARG A 13 -2.39 -19.07 -42.16
C ARG A 13 -3.22 -18.82 -43.43
N SER A 14 -3.89 -17.68 -43.42
CA SER A 14 -4.20 -16.77 -44.54
C SER A 14 -5.03 -17.28 -45.74
N ARG A 15 -6.27 -16.77 -45.83
CA ARG A 15 -6.74 -16.07 -47.03
C ARG A 15 -7.27 -14.68 -46.64
N LEU A 16 -6.57 -13.66 -47.13
CA LEU A 16 -7.07 -12.32 -47.36
C LEU A 16 -8.18 -12.36 -48.42
N GLY A 17 -9.17 -11.48 -48.31
CA GLY A 17 -9.89 -10.97 -49.47
C GLY A 17 -11.39 -10.76 -49.31
N GLN A 18 -11.76 -9.47 -49.27
CA GLN A 18 -13.04 -8.84 -49.65
C GLN A 18 -14.10 -8.59 -48.55
N PRO A 19 -14.45 -7.31 -48.30
CA PRO A 19 -15.72 -6.94 -47.72
C PRO A 19 -16.77 -6.82 -48.86
N LEU A 20 -17.81 -7.64 -48.80
CA LEU A 20 -18.95 -7.53 -49.69
C LEU A 20 -19.95 -6.52 -49.14
N THR A 21 -20.11 -5.46 -49.94
CA THR A 21 -21.23 -4.53 -49.99
C THR A 21 -22.58 -5.25 -50.02
N GLY A 22 -23.53 -4.81 -49.20
CA GLY A 22 -24.89 -5.35 -49.15
C GLY A 22 -25.88 -4.37 -48.53
N ARG A 23 -26.56 -3.60 -49.38
CA ARG A 23 -27.73 -2.76 -49.06
C ARG A 23 -28.95 -3.62 -48.70
N ARG A 24 -29.63 -3.32 -47.58
CA ARG A 24 -31.10 -3.26 -47.39
C ARG A 24 -31.35 -2.79 -45.95
N ALA A 25 -31.81 -1.56 -45.72
CA ALA A 25 -33.22 -1.13 -45.70
C ALA A 25 -34.03 -1.85 -44.60
N GLY A 26 -34.28 -1.15 -43.50
CA GLY A 26 -35.09 -1.63 -42.37
C GLY A 26 -35.17 -0.61 -41.24
N LEU A 27 -36.07 0.37 -41.43
CA LEU A 27 -36.87 1.11 -40.44
C LEU A 27 -36.33 1.22 -39.00
N CYS A 28 -35.93 2.43 -38.60
CA CYS A 28 -36.03 2.88 -37.21
C CYS A 28 -36.52 4.32 -37.20
N GLU A 29 -37.78 4.49 -36.80
CA GLU A 29 -38.35 5.75 -36.35
C GLU A 29 -37.56 6.22 -35.13
N GLN A 30 -37.06 7.45 -35.15
CA GLN A 30 -36.98 8.26 -33.94
C GLN A 30 -36.89 9.74 -34.32
N ALA A 31 -37.93 10.45 -33.94
CA ALA A 31 -38.08 11.89 -34.05
C ALA A 31 -36.88 12.60 -33.42
N ARG A 32 -36.14 13.37 -34.22
CA ARG A 32 -35.29 14.46 -33.73
C ARG A 32 -35.87 15.76 -34.26
N SER A 33 -36.40 16.55 -33.34
CA SER A 33 -36.80 17.93 -33.58
C SER A 33 -35.57 18.75 -33.97
N CYS A 34 -35.36 18.96 -35.27
CA CYS A 34 -34.51 20.04 -35.75
C CYS A 34 -35.28 21.35 -35.58
N ARG A 35 -34.87 22.16 -34.61
CA ARG A 35 -35.21 23.58 -34.55
C ARG A 35 -34.68 24.24 -35.83
N PHE A 36 -35.59 24.54 -36.76
CA PHE A 36 -35.33 25.49 -37.82
C PHE A 36 -35.26 26.89 -37.20
N TYR A 37 -34.05 27.40 -37.01
CA TYR A 37 -33.85 28.85 -36.92
C TYR A 37 -33.95 29.40 -38.35
N SER A 38 -35.14 29.87 -38.71
CA SER A 38 -35.33 30.77 -39.86
C SER A 38 -34.78 32.14 -39.48
N GLY A 39 -33.48 32.34 -39.71
CA GLY A 39 -32.83 33.63 -39.65
C GLY A 39 -32.46 34.07 -41.06
N SER A 40 -33.45 34.54 -41.83
CA SER A 40 -33.23 35.25 -43.09
C SER A 40 -32.56 36.59 -42.78
N ALA A 41 -31.22 36.59 -42.72
CA ALA A 41 -30.43 37.81 -42.83
C ALA A 41 -30.38 38.18 -44.31
N THR A 42 -31.18 39.17 -44.67
CA THR A 42 -31.08 39.91 -45.93
C THR A 42 -29.67 40.49 -46.07
N LEU A 43 -28.82 39.82 -46.83
CA LEU A 43 -27.57 40.36 -47.34
C LEU A 43 -27.87 41.14 -48.61
N SER A 44 -27.58 42.44 -48.55
CA SER A 44 -27.68 43.43 -49.61
C SER A 44 -26.91 43.01 -50.86
N LYS A 45 -27.60 43.04 -52.02
CA LYS A 45 -26.96 43.03 -53.35
C LYS A 45 -25.98 44.22 -53.43
N VAL A 46 -24.69 43.92 -53.51
CA VAL A 46 -23.70 44.86 -54.03
C VAL A 46 -23.43 44.44 -55.47
N GLU A 47 -24.01 45.18 -56.42
CA GLU A 47 -23.62 45.14 -57.82
C GLU A 47 -22.37 46.03 -58.00
N GLY A 48 -21.33 45.46 -58.62
CA GLY A 48 -20.22 46.22 -59.19
C GLY A 48 -18.92 46.23 -58.40
N THR A 49 -18.13 45.16 -58.53
CA THR A 49 -16.65 45.23 -58.53
C THR A 49 -16.09 43.96 -59.18
N ASP A 50 -15.38 44.13 -60.29
CA ASP A 50 -14.52 43.10 -60.90
C ASP A 50 -13.43 42.66 -59.92
N VAL A 51 -13.49 41.41 -59.46
CA VAL A 51 -12.38 40.76 -58.76
C VAL A 51 -12.07 39.44 -59.47
N THR A 52 -11.28 39.54 -60.54
CA THR A 52 -10.57 38.40 -61.15
C THR A 52 -9.48 37.95 -60.19
N GLY A 53 -9.84 37.04 -59.29
CA GLY A 53 -8.97 36.47 -58.26
C GLY A 53 -9.82 35.65 -57.29
N ILE A 54 -10.47 34.59 -57.78
CA ILE A 54 -11.15 33.63 -56.91
C ILE A 54 -10.05 32.87 -56.17
N GLU A 55 -9.61 33.39 -55.02
CA GLU A 55 -8.86 32.59 -54.05
C GLU A 55 -9.80 31.47 -53.58
N GLU A 56 -9.46 30.24 -53.94
CA GLU A 56 -10.24 29.05 -53.61
C GLU A 56 -10.21 28.86 -52.08
N VAL A 57 -11.32 29.19 -51.40
CA VAL A 57 -11.42 29.06 -49.94
C VAL A 57 -11.52 27.57 -49.58
N VAL A 58 -10.40 26.99 -49.13
CA VAL A 58 -10.35 25.61 -48.63
C VAL A 58 -10.86 25.57 -47.18
N ILE A 59 -12.11 25.17 -47.00
CA ILE A 59 -12.71 25.00 -45.66
C ILE A 59 -12.06 23.81 -44.95
N PRO A 60 -11.51 23.98 -43.73
CA PRO A 60 -10.88 22.89 -43.00
C PRO A 60 -11.90 21.84 -42.54
N LYS A 61 -11.46 20.58 -42.44
CA LYS A 61 -12.27 19.49 -41.89
C LYS A 61 -12.58 19.74 -40.41
N LYS A 62 -13.85 19.60 -40.03
CA LYS A 62 -14.29 19.67 -38.63
C LYS A 62 -13.67 18.55 -37.81
N LYS A 63 -12.92 18.89 -36.76
CA LYS A 63 -12.39 17.93 -35.78
C LYS A 63 -13.47 17.60 -34.75
N THR A 64 -13.71 16.32 -34.49
CA THR A 64 -14.55 15.84 -33.39
C THR A 64 -13.66 15.38 -32.25
N TRP A 65 -14.03 15.70 -31.02
CA TRP A 65 -13.27 15.36 -29.83
C TRP A 65 -14.21 14.85 -28.74
N ASP A 66 -13.67 14.03 -27.84
CA ASP A 66 -14.40 13.53 -26.68
C ASP A 66 -14.73 14.69 -25.73
N LYS A 67 -15.84 14.56 -24.98
CA LYS A 67 -16.31 15.59 -24.04
C LYS A 67 -15.26 15.95 -22.99
N VAL A 68 -14.36 15.02 -22.63
CA VAL A 68 -13.36 15.19 -21.57
C VAL A 68 -11.96 15.48 -22.13
N ALA A 69 -11.76 15.47 -23.45
CA ALA A 69 -10.41 15.53 -24.05
C ALA A 69 -9.63 16.81 -23.72
N VAL A 70 -10.30 17.96 -23.59
CA VAL A 70 -9.63 19.21 -23.18
C VAL A 70 -9.11 19.11 -21.74
N LEU A 71 -9.89 18.52 -20.82
CA LEU A 71 -9.44 18.33 -19.44
C LEU A 71 -8.24 17.38 -19.35
N GLN A 72 -8.24 16.31 -20.15
CA GLN A 72 -7.10 15.39 -20.25
C GLN A 72 -5.85 16.09 -20.80
N ALA A 73 -6.00 16.92 -21.83
CA ALA A 73 -4.89 17.68 -22.41
C ALA A 73 -4.30 18.66 -21.39
N LEU A 74 -5.14 19.42 -20.68
CA LEU A 74 -4.69 20.35 -19.63
C LEU A 74 -3.97 19.60 -18.50
N ALA A 75 -4.55 18.51 -18.00
CA ALA A 75 -3.94 17.70 -16.95
C ALA A 75 -2.59 17.09 -17.37
N SER A 76 -2.42 16.73 -18.64
CA SER A 76 -1.14 16.22 -19.15
C SER A 76 -0.08 17.30 -19.39
N THR A 77 -0.49 18.56 -19.48
CA THR A 77 0.41 19.70 -19.74
C THR A 77 1.10 20.16 -18.45
N VAL A 78 0.41 20.05 -17.31
CA VAL A 78 0.91 20.47 -16.00
C VAL A 78 1.50 19.28 -15.27
N ASN A 79 2.75 19.40 -14.78
CA ASN A 79 3.38 18.38 -13.94
C ASN A 79 2.76 18.37 -12.53
N ARG A 80 3.05 17.32 -11.76
CA ARG A 80 2.60 17.25 -10.36
C ARG A 80 3.19 18.41 -9.57
N ASP A 81 2.35 19.07 -8.76
CA ASP A 81 2.83 20.02 -7.75
C ASP A 81 3.68 19.28 -6.73
N THR A 82 4.93 19.71 -6.56
CA THR A 82 5.89 19.05 -5.66
C THR A 82 5.74 19.51 -4.21
N THR A 83 5.11 20.66 -3.98
CA THR A 83 5.04 21.33 -2.67
C THR A 83 3.67 21.27 -2.00
N ALA A 84 2.65 20.74 -2.69
CA ALA A 84 1.30 20.66 -2.19
C ALA A 84 0.86 19.22 -1.91
N VAL A 85 0.07 19.05 -0.85
CA VAL A 85 -0.63 17.79 -0.57
C VAL A 85 -1.64 17.48 -1.68
N PRO A 86 -2.02 16.19 -1.87
CA PRO A 86 -3.02 15.84 -2.88
C PRO A 86 -4.34 16.62 -2.71
N TYR A 87 -4.92 17.09 -3.82
CA TYR A 87 -6.18 17.87 -3.89
C TYR A 87 -7.39 17.26 -3.14
N VAL A 88 -7.30 15.99 -2.74
CA VAL A 88 -8.34 15.34 -1.93
C VAL A 88 -8.42 15.93 -0.52
N PHE A 89 -7.30 16.48 -0.02
CA PHE A 89 -7.17 17.17 1.26
C PHE A 89 -7.39 18.68 1.08
N GLN A 90 -7.64 19.36 2.19
CA GLN A 90 -7.77 20.82 2.20
C GLN A 90 -6.40 21.44 2.40
N ASP A 91 -6.21 22.64 1.84
CA ASP A 91 -4.95 23.40 1.92
C ASP A 91 -4.81 24.16 3.25
N ASP A 92 -5.82 24.11 4.11
CA ASP A 92 -5.78 24.73 5.44
C ASP A 92 -4.80 23.98 6.36
N PRO A 93 -3.80 24.65 6.97
CA PRO A 93 -2.75 23.98 7.74
C PRO A 93 -3.25 23.08 8.88
N TYR A 94 -4.40 23.40 9.48
CA TYR A 94 -5.00 22.58 10.55
C TYR A 94 -5.65 21.28 10.04
N LEU A 95 -6.07 21.24 8.77
CA LEU A 95 -6.76 20.12 8.15
C LEU A 95 -5.85 19.29 7.23
N MET A 96 -4.63 19.76 6.99
CA MET A 96 -3.59 19.00 6.33
C MET A 96 -3.21 17.79 7.21
N PRO A 97 -3.31 16.54 6.71
CA PRO A 97 -2.92 15.37 7.48
C PRO A 97 -1.39 15.37 7.70
N ALA A 98 -0.97 15.13 8.94
CA ALA A 98 0.45 15.07 9.29
C ALA A 98 1.07 13.69 9.05
N SER A 99 0.26 12.62 9.07
CA SER A 99 0.74 11.23 8.96
C SER A 99 -0.10 10.36 8.05
N SER A 100 0.45 9.23 7.60
CA SER A 100 -0.27 8.24 6.78
C SER A 100 -1.46 7.61 7.51
N LEU A 101 -1.39 7.46 8.83
CA LEU A 101 -2.50 6.94 9.63
C LEU A 101 -3.64 7.96 9.71
N GLU A 102 -3.28 9.23 9.91
CA GLU A 102 -4.23 10.32 9.99
C GLU A 102 -4.89 10.59 8.64
N SER A 103 -4.11 10.67 7.56
CA SER A 103 -4.62 10.83 6.20
C SER A 103 -5.66 9.75 5.87
N ARG A 104 -5.35 8.48 6.19
CA ARG A 104 -6.28 7.36 6.03
C ARG A 104 -7.53 7.54 6.89
N SER A 105 -7.38 7.97 8.14
CA SER A 105 -8.51 8.20 9.04
C SER A 105 -9.45 9.29 8.50
N PHE A 106 -8.91 10.38 7.95
CA PHE A 106 -9.67 11.47 7.35
C PHE A 106 -10.43 11.02 6.11
N LEU A 107 -9.77 10.25 5.24
CA LEU A 107 -10.41 9.68 4.05
C LEU A 107 -11.53 8.70 4.43
N LEU A 108 -11.32 7.86 5.45
CA LEU A 108 -12.34 6.96 5.98
C LEU A 108 -13.51 7.73 6.60
N ALA A 109 -13.26 8.81 7.32
CA ALA A 109 -14.30 9.68 7.88
C ALA A 109 -15.10 10.39 6.77
N LYS A 110 -14.44 10.87 5.71
CA LYS A 110 -15.11 11.43 4.54
C LYS A 110 -16.01 10.40 3.85
N LYS A 111 -15.53 9.16 3.73
CA LYS A 111 -16.31 8.04 3.16
C LYS A 111 -17.45 7.60 4.05
N SER A 112 -17.28 7.60 5.38
CA SER A 112 -18.39 7.30 6.29
C SER A 112 -19.47 8.38 6.21
N GLY A 113 -19.11 9.66 6.12
CA GLY A 113 -20.05 10.76 5.85
C GLY A 113 -20.80 10.60 4.53
N GLU A 114 -20.11 10.19 3.45
CA GLU A 114 -20.75 9.86 2.16
C GLU A 114 -21.78 8.72 2.30
N ASN A 115 -21.44 7.68 3.06
CA ASN A 115 -22.34 6.55 3.30
C ASN A 115 -23.56 6.95 4.15
N VAL A 116 -23.37 7.80 5.17
CA VAL A 116 -24.47 8.35 5.97
C VAL A 116 -25.42 9.18 5.09
N ALA A 117 -24.88 10.01 4.20
CA ALA A 117 -25.69 10.78 3.26
C ALA A 117 -26.52 9.87 2.33
N LYS A 118 -25.90 8.83 1.75
CA LYS A 118 -26.61 7.83 0.94
C LYS A 118 -27.71 7.15 1.74
N PHE A 119 -27.43 6.74 2.98
CA PHE A 119 -28.42 6.11 3.85
C PHE A 119 -29.63 7.01 4.10
N ILE A 120 -29.42 8.30 4.41
CA ILE A 120 -30.50 9.27 4.66
C ILE A 120 -31.33 9.51 3.38
N ILE A 121 -30.66 9.74 2.24
CA ILE A 121 -31.33 9.98 0.95
C ILE A 121 -32.21 8.80 0.58
N ASN A 122 -31.68 7.58 0.71
CA ASN A 122 -32.39 6.36 0.33
C ASN A 122 -33.47 5.97 1.36
N SER A 123 -33.36 6.40 2.62
CA SER A 123 -34.40 6.20 3.64
C SER A 123 -35.59 7.15 3.45
N TYR A 124 -35.37 8.33 2.85
CA TYR A 124 -36.44 9.30 2.59
C TYR A 124 -36.44 9.85 1.15
N PRO A 125 -36.66 9.00 0.12
CA PRO A 125 -36.58 9.40 -1.29
C PRO A 125 -37.53 10.56 -1.66
N LYS A 126 -38.67 10.65 -0.99
CA LYS A 126 -39.72 11.67 -1.23
C LYS A 126 -39.19 13.11 -1.12
N TYR A 127 -38.18 13.35 -0.27
CA TYR A 127 -37.60 14.69 -0.13
C TYR A 127 -36.62 15.06 -1.26
N PHE A 128 -36.12 14.07 -2.00
CA PHE A 128 -35.07 14.25 -3.02
C PHE A 128 -35.56 13.98 -4.44
N GLN A 129 -36.87 13.81 -4.64
CA GLN A 129 -37.45 13.43 -5.92
C GLN A 129 -37.61 14.60 -6.90
N LYS A 130 -37.50 15.85 -6.41
CA LYS A 130 -37.57 17.04 -7.27
C LYS A 130 -36.28 17.16 -8.08
N ASP A 131 -36.32 16.79 -9.35
CA ASP A 131 -35.22 16.99 -10.28
C ASP A 131 -35.21 18.43 -10.80
N ILE A 132 -34.06 19.08 -10.71
CA ILE A 132 -33.81 20.46 -11.14
C ILE A 132 -32.90 20.49 -12.37
N ALA A 133 -32.11 19.43 -12.61
CA ALA A 133 -31.09 19.42 -13.63
C ALA A 133 -31.66 18.97 -14.99
N GLU A 134 -31.35 19.72 -16.06
CA GLU A 134 -31.50 19.22 -17.42
C GLU A 134 -30.11 19.03 -18.05
N PRO A 135 -29.73 17.80 -18.46
CA PRO A 135 -30.53 16.57 -18.46
C PRO A 135 -30.65 15.91 -17.08
N HIS A 136 -31.72 15.14 -16.89
CA HIS A 136 -31.90 14.26 -15.74
C HIS A 136 -30.65 13.42 -15.46
N ILE A 137 -30.19 13.41 -14.22
CA ILE A 137 -28.96 12.74 -13.79
C ILE A 137 -29.32 11.53 -12.90
N PRO A 138 -29.41 10.31 -13.46
CA PRO A 138 -29.89 9.15 -12.71
C PRO A 138 -28.98 8.79 -11.52
N CYS A 139 -27.68 9.07 -11.59
CA CYS A 139 -26.73 8.76 -10.52
C CYS A 139 -26.80 9.70 -9.29
N LEU A 140 -27.59 10.78 -9.36
CA LEU A 140 -27.84 11.67 -8.22
C LEU A 140 -29.23 11.47 -7.60
N MET A 141 -30.05 10.59 -8.17
CA MET A 141 -31.38 10.30 -7.66
C MET A 141 -31.34 9.21 -6.59
N PRO A 142 -32.32 9.19 -5.67
CA PRO A 142 -32.43 8.13 -4.67
C PRO A 142 -32.48 6.73 -5.29
N GLU A 143 -31.78 5.79 -4.68
CA GLU A 143 -31.84 4.37 -5.05
C GLU A 143 -32.99 3.70 -4.29
N TYR A 144 -33.87 2.99 -4.99
CA TYR A 144 -34.99 2.27 -4.39
C TYR A 144 -34.57 0.84 -4.05
N PHE A 145 -34.52 0.51 -2.76
CA PHE A 145 -34.15 -0.83 -2.29
C PHE A 145 -35.32 -1.69 -1.81
N GLU A 146 -36.54 -1.14 -1.86
CA GLU A 146 -37.76 -1.84 -1.45
C GLU A 146 -38.47 -2.43 -2.67
N PRO A 147 -38.83 -3.74 -2.64
CA PRO A 147 -39.61 -4.35 -3.70
C PRO A 147 -40.95 -3.64 -3.88
N GLN A 148 -41.22 -3.15 -5.09
CA GLN A 148 -42.46 -2.49 -5.47
C GLN A 148 -43.54 -3.52 -5.80
N ILE A 149 -43.15 -4.65 -6.38
CA ILE A 149 -44.05 -5.70 -6.84
C ILE A 149 -44.34 -6.65 -5.66
N LYS A 150 -45.58 -6.56 -5.15
CA LYS A 150 -46.07 -7.36 -4.02
C LYS A 150 -46.80 -8.63 -4.43
N ASP A 151 -47.36 -8.65 -5.63
CA ASP A 151 -48.02 -9.82 -6.21
C ASP A 151 -47.02 -10.97 -6.43
N ILE A 152 -47.54 -12.20 -6.29
CA ILE A 152 -46.75 -13.42 -6.48
C ILE A 152 -46.59 -13.62 -7.98
N SER A 153 -45.49 -13.10 -8.54
CA SER A 153 -45.19 -13.17 -9.98
C SER A 153 -43.69 -13.37 -10.23
N GLU A 154 -43.34 -13.91 -11.40
CA GLU A 154 -41.92 -14.04 -11.80
C GLU A 154 -41.21 -12.68 -11.86
N ALA A 155 -41.93 -11.61 -12.22
CA ALA A 155 -41.41 -10.24 -12.21
C ALA A 155 -41.02 -9.78 -10.79
N ALA A 156 -41.83 -10.15 -9.79
CA ALA A 156 -41.53 -9.86 -8.39
C ALA A 156 -40.26 -10.58 -7.89
N LEU A 157 -39.99 -11.77 -8.40
CA LEU A 157 -38.75 -12.50 -8.13
C LEU A 157 -37.54 -11.84 -8.80
N LYS A 158 -37.65 -11.48 -10.09
CA LYS A 158 -36.58 -10.75 -10.81
C LYS A 158 -36.19 -9.45 -10.12
N GLU A 159 -37.19 -8.66 -9.70
CA GLU A 159 -36.97 -7.42 -8.96
C GLU A 159 -36.15 -7.67 -7.68
N ARG A 160 -36.51 -8.68 -6.89
CA ARG A 160 -35.79 -9.01 -5.63
C ARG A 160 -34.35 -9.48 -5.90
N ILE A 161 -34.12 -10.16 -7.02
CA ILE A 161 -32.78 -10.57 -7.46
C ILE A 161 -31.95 -9.35 -7.84
N GLU A 162 -32.51 -8.42 -8.61
CA GLU A 162 -31.84 -7.15 -9.00
C GLU A 162 -31.50 -6.29 -7.77
N LEU A 163 -32.39 -6.26 -6.78
CA LEU A 163 -32.17 -5.60 -5.49
C LEU A 163 -31.23 -6.37 -4.55
N ARG A 164 -30.71 -7.54 -4.97
CA ARG A 164 -29.78 -8.40 -4.23
C ARG A 164 -30.31 -8.85 -2.87
N LYS A 165 -31.64 -8.98 -2.72
CA LYS A 165 -32.30 -9.40 -1.48
C LYS A 165 -32.38 -10.92 -1.44
N VAL A 166 -31.36 -11.58 -0.88
CA VAL A 166 -31.22 -13.04 -0.93
C VAL A 166 -32.41 -13.77 -0.30
N LYS A 167 -32.74 -13.48 0.97
CA LYS A 167 -33.84 -14.15 1.68
C LYS A 167 -35.19 -13.91 1.00
N ALA A 168 -35.49 -12.66 0.66
CA ALA A 168 -36.74 -12.30 0.01
C ALA A 168 -36.89 -12.95 -1.38
N SER A 169 -35.79 -13.14 -2.12
CA SER A 169 -35.80 -13.83 -3.40
C SER A 169 -36.11 -15.32 -3.22
N VAL A 170 -35.52 -15.96 -2.20
CA VAL A 170 -35.83 -17.36 -1.86
C VAL A 170 -37.28 -17.53 -1.43
N ASP A 171 -37.78 -16.66 -0.55
CA ASP A 171 -39.16 -16.71 -0.08
C ASP A 171 -40.16 -16.51 -1.24
N MET A 172 -39.88 -15.57 -2.16
CA MET A 172 -40.72 -15.34 -3.34
C MET A 172 -40.69 -16.54 -4.29
N PHE A 173 -39.54 -17.18 -4.47
CA PHE A 173 -39.43 -18.41 -5.25
C PHE A 173 -40.25 -19.54 -4.62
N ASP A 174 -40.21 -19.71 -3.30
CA ASP A 174 -40.99 -20.73 -2.60
C ASP A 174 -42.51 -20.45 -2.70
N GLN A 175 -42.92 -19.18 -2.67
CA GLN A 175 -44.32 -18.79 -2.92
C GLN A 175 -44.77 -19.12 -4.35
N LEU A 176 -43.92 -18.88 -5.35
CA LEU A 176 -44.21 -19.23 -6.74
C LEU A 176 -44.38 -20.75 -6.91
N LEU A 177 -43.52 -21.55 -6.27
CA LEU A 177 -43.66 -23.01 -6.27
C LEU A 177 -44.96 -23.47 -5.59
N GLN A 178 -45.31 -22.88 -4.45
CA GLN A 178 -46.56 -23.22 -3.74
C GLN A 178 -47.81 -22.83 -4.56
N ALA A 179 -47.74 -21.74 -5.32
CA ALA A 179 -48.80 -21.32 -6.23
C ALA A 179 -48.92 -22.21 -7.49
N GLY A 180 -47.98 -23.13 -7.72
CA GLY A 180 -47.94 -23.97 -8.93
C GLY A 180 -47.50 -23.21 -10.18
N THR A 181 -46.88 -22.04 -10.04
CA THR A 181 -46.40 -21.23 -11.16
C THR A 181 -45.04 -21.73 -11.61
N THR A 182 -44.91 -22.07 -12.90
CA THR A 182 -43.63 -22.46 -13.50
C THR A 182 -42.72 -21.23 -13.63
N VAL A 183 -41.57 -21.24 -12.96
CA VAL A 183 -40.55 -20.19 -13.06
C VAL A 183 -39.65 -20.46 -14.26
N SER A 184 -39.36 -19.43 -15.06
CA SER A 184 -38.46 -19.58 -16.21
C SER A 184 -37.03 -19.99 -15.82
N LEU A 185 -36.38 -20.76 -16.69
CA LEU A 185 -35.00 -21.23 -16.51
C LEU A 185 -34.00 -20.07 -16.29
N GLU A 186 -34.18 -18.97 -17.02
CA GLU A 186 -33.33 -17.77 -16.88
C GLU A 186 -33.44 -17.15 -15.48
N THR A 187 -34.66 -17.08 -14.93
CA THR A 187 -34.90 -16.53 -13.60
C THR A 187 -34.34 -17.43 -12.51
N THR A 188 -34.51 -18.75 -12.64
CA THR A 188 -33.89 -19.70 -11.71
C THR A 188 -32.36 -19.62 -11.76
N ASN A 189 -31.78 -19.42 -12.94
CA ASN A 189 -30.34 -19.24 -13.10
C ASN A 189 -29.85 -17.94 -12.44
N SER A 190 -30.60 -16.84 -12.61
CA SER A 190 -30.27 -15.56 -11.95
C SER A 190 -30.38 -15.63 -10.42
N LEU A 191 -31.38 -16.37 -9.90
CA LEU A 191 -31.48 -16.65 -8.47
C LEU A 191 -30.28 -17.47 -7.98
N LEU A 192 -29.88 -18.47 -8.76
CA LEU A 192 -28.73 -19.31 -8.44
C LEU A 192 -27.41 -18.51 -8.50
N ASP A 193 -27.26 -17.58 -9.45
CA ASP A 193 -26.14 -16.64 -9.51
C ASP A 193 -26.06 -15.79 -8.23
N LEU A 194 -27.18 -15.25 -7.76
CA LEU A 194 -27.26 -14.47 -6.53
C LEU A 194 -26.85 -15.31 -5.30
N LEU A 195 -27.44 -16.50 -5.16
CA LEU A 195 -27.18 -17.40 -4.04
C LEU A 195 -25.73 -17.88 -4.01
N CYS A 196 -25.18 -18.29 -5.14
CA CYS A 196 -23.79 -18.72 -5.27
C CYS A 196 -22.80 -17.56 -5.07
N TYR A 197 -23.14 -16.35 -5.51
CA TYR A 197 -22.27 -15.20 -5.30
C TYR A 197 -22.16 -14.84 -3.81
N TYR A 198 -23.26 -14.84 -3.06
CA TYR A 198 -23.28 -14.46 -1.64
C TYR A 198 -23.14 -15.63 -0.66
N GLY A 199 -23.20 -16.88 -1.12
CA GLY A 199 -23.09 -18.05 -0.27
C GLY A 199 -24.31 -18.22 0.65
N ASP A 200 -25.50 -17.95 0.10
CA ASP A 200 -26.79 -18.00 0.83
C ASP A 200 -26.89 -17.03 2.02
N GLN A 201 -26.19 -15.90 1.95
CA GLN A 201 -26.23 -14.83 2.94
C GLN A 201 -26.65 -13.51 2.31
N GLU A 202 -27.15 -12.56 3.10
CA GLU A 202 -27.39 -11.22 2.60
C GLU A 202 -26.06 -10.49 2.37
N PRO A 203 -25.98 -9.61 1.35
CA PRO A 203 -24.82 -8.73 1.20
C PRO A 203 -24.59 -7.97 2.52
N SER A 204 -23.33 -7.86 2.96
CA SER A 204 -22.99 -7.08 4.14
C SER A 204 -23.52 -5.65 3.97
N THR A 205 -24.26 -5.16 4.96
CA THR A 205 -24.78 -3.78 5.00
C THR A 205 -23.65 -2.75 4.99
N ASP A 206 -22.47 -3.17 5.45
CA ASP A 206 -21.24 -2.44 5.26
C ASP A 206 -20.75 -2.63 3.83
N TYR A 207 -20.78 -1.53 3.06
CA TYR A 207 -19.98 -1.40 1.85
C TYR A 207 -18.54 -1.74 2.21
N HIS A 208 -18.06 -2.89 1.73
CA HIS A 208 -16.72 -3.40 1.97
C HIS A 208 -15.68 -2.40 1.42
N PHE A 209 -15.25 -1.45 2.24
CA PHE A 209 -14.01 -0.68 2.04
C PHE A 209 -12.91 -1.13 3.02
N GLN A 210 -13.14 -2.19 3.79
CA GLN A 210 -12.14 -2.72 4.72
C GLN A 210 -11.79 -4.17 4.39
N GLN A 211 -10.50 -4.50 4.51
CA GLN A 211 -9.88 -5.84 4.45
C GLN A 211 -9.33 -6.38 3.11
N THR A 212 -8.89 -5.53 2.19
CA THR A 212 -7.71 -5.90 1.37
C THR A 212 -6.41 -5.45 2.04
N GLY A 213 -6.47 -4.48 2.96
CA GLY A 213 -5.30 -3.84 3.57
C GLY A 213 -4.82 -4.37 4.92
N GLN A 214 -5.46 -5.38 5.51
CA GLN A 214 -5.04 -5.99 6.78
C GLN A 214 -4.42 -7.38 6.61
N SER A 215 -4.51 -7.99 5.42
CA SER A 215 -3.92 -9.30 5.19
C SER A 215 -2.45 -9.23 4.78
N GLU A 216 -1.94 -8.09 4.30
CA GLU A 216 -0.53 -7.96 3.90
C GLU A 216 0.37 -7.37 5.00
N ALA A 217 -0.18 -6.63 5.98
CA ALA A 217 0.59 -6.18 7.16
C ALA A 217 0.96 -7.33 8.12
N LEU A 218 0.31 -8.49 8.01
CA LEU A 218 0.69 -9.71 8.72
C LEU A 218 1.63 -10.61 7.90
N GLU A 219 1.90 -10.26 6.63
CA GLU A 219 2.81 -11.02 5.77
C GLU A 219 4.25 -10.49 5.80
N GLU A 220 4.52 -9.32 6.42
CA GLU A 220 5.87 -8.73 6.44
C GLU A 220 6.60 -8.77 7.80
N GLU A 221 5.95 -9.21 8.89
CA GLU A 221 6.60 -9.30 10.22
C GLU A 221 6.51 -10.67 10.93
N ASN A 222 5.90 -11.71 10.35
CA ASN A 222 5.81 -13.03 10.99
C ASN A 222 5.81 -14.20 10.00
N ASP A 223 6.93 -14.41 9.31
CA ASP A 223 7.06 -15.45 8.27
C ASP A 223 7.49 -16.84 8.79
N GLU A 224 7.61 -17.05 10.11
CA GLU A 224 7.99 -18.36 10.69
C GLU A 224 6.96 -18.98 11.65
N THR A 225 6.04 -18.23 12.25
CA THR A 225 5.11 -18.75 13.29
C THR A 225 3.62 -18.70 12.93
N SER A 226 3.25 -18.09 11.79
CA SER A 226 1.85 -17.94 11.34
C SER A 226 1.38 -18.96 10.29
N ARG A 227 2.16 -20.02 10.01
CA ARG A 227 1.87 -21.07 9.02
C ARG A 227 0.57 -21.88 9.25
N ARG A 228 -0.21 -21.57 10.28
CA ARG A 228 -1.56 -22.13 10.52
C ARG A 228 -2.69 -21.09 10.56
N LYS A 229 -2.41 -19.78 10.44
CA LYS A 229 -3.41 -18.71 10.60
C LYS A 229 -3.30 -17.52 9.62
N ALA A 230 -2.33 -17.49 8.71
CA ALA A 230 -2.20 -16.42 7.71
C ALA A 230 -3.08 -16.63 6.46
N GLY A 231 -3.88 -15.61 6.12
CA GLY A 231 -4.19 -15.25 4.74
C GLY A 231 -5.49 -15.74 4.09
N HIS A 232 -6.39 -16.38 4.84
CA HIS A 232 -7.69 -16.77 4.32
C HIS A 232 -8.76 -15.95 5.02
N GLN A 233 -9.19 -14.84 4.40
CA GLN A 233 -10.32 -13.99 4.81
C GLN A 233 -11.40 -14.82 5.53
N PHE A 234 -12.01 -14.29 6.58
CA PHE A 234 -13.22 -14.81 7.24
C PHE A 234 -14.41 -14.80 6.26
N GLY A 235 -14.27 -15.49 5.13
CA GLY A 235 -15.29 -15.71 4.13
C GLY A 235 -16.18 -16.85 4.59
N VAL A 236 -17.46 -16.69 4.30
CA VAL A 236 -18.50 -17.70 4.50
C VAL A 236 -18.03 -19.02 3.89
N THR A 237 -18.12 -20.10 4.67
CA THR A 237 -17.90 -21.45 4.17
C THR A 237 -19.20 -22.00 3.59
N TRP A 238 -19.10 -22.71 2.47
CA TRP A 238 -20.23 -23.37 1.84
C TRP A 238 -20.88 -24.36 2.81
N ARG A 239 -22.14 -24.12 3.15
CA ARG A 239 -22.93 -25.02 4.01
C ARG A 239 -23.59 -26.08 3.14
N ALA A 240 -23.47 -27.34 3.52
CA ALA A 240 -24.20 -28.43 2.86
C ALA A 240 -25.72 -28.21 3.00
N LYS A 241 -26.49 -28.53 1.96
CA LYS A 241 -27.94 -28.37 1.87
C LYS A 241 -28.41 -26.92 2.03
N ASN A 242 -27.62 -25.96 1.56
CA ASN A 242 -28.02 -24.56 1.48
C ASN A 242 -29.12 -24.34 0.41
N ASN A 243 -29.67 -23.12 0.34
CA ASN A 243 -30.70 -22.83 -0.66
C ASN A 243 -30.18 -23.01 -2.09
N ALA A 244 -28.92 -22.72 -2.41
CA ALA A 244 -28.40 -22.92 -3.76
C ALA A 244 -28.48 -24.40 -4.18
N GLU A 245 -28.07 -25.34 -3.33
CA GLU A 245 -28.18 -26.79 -3.60
C GLU A 245 -29.65 -27.23 -3.70
N ARG A 246 -30.51 -26.71 -2.84
CA ARG A 246 -31.96 -26.98 -2.87
C ARG A 246 -32.57 -26.53 -4.20
N ILE A 247 -32.37 -25.26 -4.57
CA ILE A 247 -32.88 -24.70 -5.84
C ILE A 247 -32.30 -25.49 -7.02
N PHE A 248 -31.00 -25.77 -7.02
CA PHE A 248 -30.36 -26.56 -8.06
C PHE A 248 -30.95 -27.97 -8.19
N SER A 249 -31.32 -28.63 -7.09
CA SER A 249 -31.98 -29.95 -7.14
C SER A 249 -33.44 -29.92 -7.60
N LEU A 250 -34.15 -28.80 -7.38
CA LEU A 250 -35.54 -28.60 -7.79
C LEU A 250 -35.68 -28.26 -9.29
N MET A 251 -34.62 -27.81 -9.94
CA MET A 251 -34.64 -27.45 -11.36
C MET A 251 -34.96 -28.69 -12.24
N PRO A 252 -36.06 -28.66 -13.03
CA PRO A 252 -36.43 -29.78 -13.91
C PRO A 252 -35.40 -30.03 -15.02
N GLU A 253 -34.84 -28.95 -15.57
CA GLU A 253 -33.81 -28.99 -16.61
C GLU A 253 -32.63 -28.13 -16.16
N LYS A 254 -31.47 -28.76 -15.96
CA LYS A 254 -30.22 -28.11 -15.56
C LYS A 254 -29.34 -27.93 -16.79
N ASN A 255 -29.02 -26.69 -17.11
CA ASN A 255 -28.20 -26.33 -18.26
C ASN A 255 -26.74 -26.04 -17.86
N GLU A 256 -25.89 -25.75 -18.85
CA GLU A 256 -24.47 -25.42 -18.64
C GLU A 256 -24.28 -24.28 -17.63
N HIS A 257 -25.11 -23.23 -17.70
CA HIS A 257 -25.06 -22.09 -16.78
C HIS A 257 -25.28 -22.50 -15.33
N SER A 258 -26.34 -23.29 -15.06
CA SER A 258 -26.67 -23.73 -13.71
C SER A 258 -25.53 -24.53 -13.05
N TYR A 259 -24.92 -25.47 -13.79
CA TYR A 259 -23.78 -26.24 -13.31
C TYR A 259 -22.54 -25.34 -13.10
N CYS A 260 -22.22 -24.49 -14.09
CA CYS A 260 -21.08 -23.57 -14.02
C CYS A 260 -21.18 -22.61 -12.82
N THR A 261 -22.36 -22.05 -12.56
CA THR A 261 -22.57 -21.17 -11.42
C THR A 261 -22.44 -21.90 -10.09
N MET A 262 -23.00 -23.10 -9.95
CA MET A 262 -22.83 -23.91 -8.74
C MET A 262 -21.36 -24.22 -8.47
N ILE A 263 -20.60 -24.64 -9.50
CA ILE A 263 -19.15 -24.88 -9.38
C ILE A 263 -18.44 -23.62 -8.89
N ARG A 264 -18.66 -22.47 -9.56
CA ARG A 264 -18.04 -21.18 -9.19
C ARG A 264 -18.38 -20.76 -7.75
N GLY A 265 -19.63 -20.93 -7.34
CA GLY A 265 -20.08 -20.65 -5.97
C GLY A 265 -19.41 -21.56 -4.94
N MET A 266 -19.40 -22.87 -5.19
CA MET A 266 -18.73 -23.83 -4.31
C MET A 266 -17.24 -23.51 -4.14
N VAL A 267 -16.53 -23.19 -5.23
CA VAL A 267 -15.11 -22.79 -5.16
C VAL A 267 -14.93 -21.51 -4.37
N LYS A 268 -15.71 -20.46 -4.68
CA LYS A 268 -15.64 -19.16 -3.98
C LYS A 268 -15.80 -19.31 -2.47
N HIS A 269 -16.68 -20.22 -2.04
CA HIS A 269 -16.98 -20.50 -0.64
C HIS A 269 -16.30 -21.78 -0.11
N ARG A 270 -15.20 -22.19 -0.76
CA ARG A 270 -14.24 -23.22 -0.30
C ARG A 270 -14.73 -24.68 -0.23
N ALA A 271 -15.81 -25.01 -0.90
CA ALA A 271 -16.27 -26.38 -1.14
C ALA A 271 -15.57 -27.00 -2.37
N TYR A 272 -14.24 -27.10 -2.32
CA TYR A 272 -13.43 -27.50 -3.48
C TYR A 272 -13.70 -28.93 -3.96
N GLU A 273 -13.86 -29.89 -3.04
CA GLU A 273 -14.16 -31.28 -3.41
C GLU A 273 -15.55 -31.41 -4.04
N GLN A 274 -16.55 -30.73 -3.48
CA GLN A 274 -17.89 -30.72 -4.06
C GLN A 274 -17.89 -30.08 -5.45
N ALA A 275 -17.12 -29.01 -5.66
CA ALA A 275 -16.99 -28.38 -6.96
C ALA A 275 -16.38 -29.33 -8.02
N LEU A 276 -15.37 -30.10 -7.66
CA LEU A 276 -14.75 -31.10 -8.55
C LEU A 276 -15.73 -32.25 -8.87
N ASN A 277 -16.51 -32.72 -7.89
CA ASN A 277 -17.55 -33.72 -8.12
C ASN A 277 -18.68 -33.19 -9.02
N LEU A 278 -19.07 -31.93 -8.86
CA LEU A 278 -20.10 -31.33 -9.71
C LEU A 278 -19.60 -31.12 -11.14
N TYR A 279 -18.29 -30.90 -11.33
CA TYR A 279 -17.67 -30.89 -12.65
C TYR A 279 -17.70 -32.26 -13.33
N THR A 280 -17.48 -33.36 -12.60
CA THR A 280 -17.62 -34.70 -13.19
C THR A 280 -19.08 -35.01 -13.58
N GLU A 281 -20.05 -34.55 -12.78
CA GLU A 281 -21.47 -34.62 -13.15
C GLU A 281 -21.79 -33.81 -14.41
N LEU A 282 -21.27 -32.58 -14.52
CA LEU A 282 -21.39 -31.74 -15.71
C LEU A 282 -20.90 -32.48 -16.96
N LEU A 283 -19.72 -33.12 -16.89
CA LEU A 283 -19.16 -33.91 -17.99
C LEU A 283 -20.02 -35.12 -18.35
N ASN A 284 -20.54 -35.84 -17.35
CA ASN A 284 -21.43 -37.00 -17.56
C ASN A 284 -22.72 -36.59 -18.29
N ASN A 285 -23.21 -35.38 -18.04
CA ASN A 285 -24.37 -34.80 -18.70
C ASN A 285 -24.05 -34.22 -20.09
N ARG A 286 -22.81 -34.36 -20.58
CA ARG A 286 -22.35 -33.87 -21.88
C ARG A 286 -22.52 -32.35 -22.06
N LEU A 287 -22.41 -31.64 -20.95
CA LEU A 287 -22.44 -30.18 -20.89
C LEU A 287 -21.01 -29.62 -20.99
N HIS A 288 -20.88 -28.35 -21.34
CA HIS A 288 -19.60 -27.65 -21.41
C HIS A 288 -19.44 -26.66 -20.24
N ALA A 289 -18.21 -26.52 -19.77
CA ALA A 289 -17.86 -25.53 -18.77
C ALA A 289 -17.40 -24.23 -19.44
N ASP A 290 -17.69 -23.07 -18.84
CA ASP A 290 -17.19 -21.77 -19.33
C ASP A 290 -15.75 -21.47 -18.85
N VAL A 291 -15.15 -20.41 -19.38
CA VAL A 291 -13.77 -20.01 -19.05
C VAL A 291 -13.59 -19.76 -17.55
N TYR A 292 -14.56 -19.11 -16.90
CA TYR A 292 -14.48 -18.75 -15.49
C TYR A 292 -14.63 -19.97 -14.57
N THR A 293 -15.39 -20.97 -15.03
CA THR A 293 -15.58 -22.24 -14.33
C THR A 293 -14.27 -23.04 -14.37
N PHE A 294 -13.59 -23.10 -15.51
CA PHE A 294 -12.24 -23.67 -15.57
C PHE A 294 -11.26 -22.94 -14.65
N ASN A 295 -11.29 -21.60 -14.61
CA ASN A 295 -10.45 -20.82 -13.69
C ASN A 295 -10.73 -21.19 -12.22
N ALA A 296 -12.01 -21.29 -11.84
CA ALA A 296 -12.41 -21.70 -10.49
C ALA A 296 -11.96 -23.14 -10.17
N LEU A 297 -12.09 -24.08 -11.12
CA LEU A 297 -11.63 -25.46 -10.94
C LEU A 297 -10.11 -25.54 -10.76
N ILE A 298 -9.33 -24.75 -11.51
CA ILE A 298 -7.88 -24.65 -11.33
C ILE A 298 -7.55 -24.18 -9.91
N GLU A 299 -8.23 -23.13 -9.42
CA GLU A 299 -8.06 -22.66 -8.04
C GLU A 299 -8.40 -23.75 -7.00
N ALA A 300 -9.50 -24.49 -7.23
CA ALA A 300 -9.94 -25.57 -6.36
C ALA A 300 -8.91 -26.71 -6.26
N THR A 301 -8.36 -27.16 -7.39
CA THR A 301 -7.34 -28.25 -7.41
C THR A 301 -6.12 -27.92 -6.58
N VAL A 302 -5.71 -26.66 -6.56
CA VAL A 302 -4.53 -26.21 -5.81
C VAL A 302 -4.80 -26.14 -4.31
N CYS A 303 -6.03 -25.77 -3.94
CA CYS A 303 -6.49 -25.70 -2.55
C CYS A 303 -6.84 -27.06 -1.94
N ALA A 304 -7.01 -28.11 -2.73
CA ALA A 304 -7.26 -29.46 -2.25
C ALA A 304 -6.12 -29.92 -1.32
N ILE A 305 -6.49 -30.50 -0.17
CA ILE A 305 -5.57 -30.83 0.92
C ILE A 305 -4.85 -32.16 0.60
N ASN A 306 -3.60 -32.30 1.04
CA ASN A 306 -2.80 -33.53 1.02
C ASN A 306 -2.18 -34.02 -0.31
N GLU A 307 -2.26 -33.26 -1.41
CA GLU A 307 -1.63 -33.68 -2.69
C GLU A 307 -0.27 -33.01 -2.92
N LYS A 308 0.67 -33.75 -3.54
CA LYS A 308 2.01 -33.24 -3.90
C LYS A 308 1.94 -32.28 -5.08
N PHE A 309 2.95 -31.43 -5.24
CA PHE A 309 3.03 -30.46 -6.36
C PHE A 309 2.85 -31.13 -7.72
N GLU A 310 3.52 -32.25 -7.97
CA GLU A 310 3.48 -32.96 -9.26
C GLU A 310 2.07 -33.44 -9.61
N GLU A 311 1.33 -33.97 -8.62
CA GLU A 311 -0.04 -34.44 -8.78
C GLU A 311 -0.98 -33.27 -9.09
N LYS A 312 -0.87 -32.18 -8.33
CA LYS A 312 -1.65 -30.97 -8.55
C LYS A 312 -1.36 -30.33 -9.90
N TRP A 313 -0.09 -30.26 -10.29
CA TRP A 313 0.32 -29.74 -11.59
C TRP A 313 -0.21 -30.60 -12.74
N SER A 314 -0.16 -31.93 -12.60
CA SER A 314 -0.75 -32.86 -13.58
C SER A 314 -2.25 -32.62 -13.75
N LYS A 315 -2.99 -32.40 -12.64
CA LYS A 315 -4.43 -32.08 -12.68
C LYS A 315 -4.71 -30.75 -13.36
N ILE A 316 -3.90 -29.71 -13.13
CA ILE A 316 -4.03 -28.43 -13.83
C ILE A 316 -3.83 -28.61 -15.34
N LEU A 317 -2.80 -29.38 -15.74
CA LEU A 317 -2.57 -29.68 -17.16
C LEU A 317 -3.72 -30.49 -17.77
N GLU A 318 -4.33 -31.41 -17.01
CA GLU A 318 -5.51 -32.15 -17.43
C GLU A 318 -6.72 -31.22 -17.63
N LEU A 319 -6.99 -30.31 -16.69
CA LEU A 319 -8.05 -29.30 -16.83
C LEU A 319 -7.83 -28.41 -18.05
N LEU A 320 -6.59 -28.00 -18.35
CA LEU A 320 -6.26 -27.26 -19.56
C LEU A 320 -6.51 -28.07 -20.84
N ARG A 321 -6.20 -29.38 -20.84
CA ARG A 321 -6.55 -30.26 -21.97
C ARG A 321 -8.06 -30.39 -22.13
N HIS A 322 -8.81 -30.50 -21.04
CA HIS A 322 -10.27 -30.53 -21.07
C HIS A 322 -10.86 -29.23 -21.61
N MET A 323 -10.32 -28.08 -21.22
CA MET A 323 -10.71 -26.77 -21.74
C MET A 323 -10.55 -26.70 -23.27
N VAL A 324 -9.40 -27.16 -23.79
CA VAL A 324 -9.15 -27.24 -25.23
C VAL A 324 -10.07 -28.24 -25.93
N ALA A 325 -10.29 -29.42 -25.33
CA ALA A 325 -11.18 -30.45 -25.88
C ALA A 325 -12.63 -29.95 -26.01
N GLN A 326 -13.08 -29.14 -25.04
CA GLN A 326 -14.38 -28.46 -25.05
C GLN A 326 -14.42 -27.21 -25.94
N LYS A 327 -13.34 -26.91 -26.68
CA LYS A 327 -13.19 -25.73 -27.56
C LYS A 327 -13.31 -24.39 -26.82
N VAL A 328 -13.05 -24.39 -25.51
CA VAL A 328 -13.02 -23.19 -24.69
C VAL A 328 -11.62 -22.60 -24.76
N LYS A 329 -11.49 -21.33 -25.15
CA LYS A 329 -10.19 -20.68 -25.27
C LYS A 329 -9.76 -20.09 -23.93
N PRO A 330 -8.55 -20.40 -23.42
CA PRO A 330 -8.04 -19.75 -22.22
C PRO A 330 -7.88 -18.24 -22.46
N ASN A 331 -8.07 -17.46 -21.41
CA ASN A 331 -7.91 -16.00 -21.43
C ASN A 331 -6.85 -15.56 -20.40
N LEU A 332 -6.60 -14.25 -20.32
CA LEU A 332 -5.66 -13.66 -19.37
C LEU A 332 -5.90 -14.16 -17.93
N GLN A 333 -7.17 -14.20 -17.50
CA GLN A 333 -7.55 -14.61 -16.15
C GLN A 333 -7.21 -16.10 -15.89
N THR A 334 -7.33 -16.97 -16.90
CA THR A 334 -6.90 -18.37 -16.78
C THR A 334 -5.42 -18.47 -16.46
N PHE A 335 -4.58 -17.77 -17.21
CA PHE A 335 -3.13 -17.77 -16.99
C PHE A 335 -2.75 -17.12 -15.66
N ASN A 336 -3.35 -15.98 -15.29
CA ASN A 336 -3.11 -15.33 -14.01
C ASN A 336 -3.52 -16.22 -12.83
N THR A 337 -4.64 -16.94 -12.94
CA THR A 337 -5.09 -17.90 -11.91
C THR A 337 -4.07 -19.02 -11.72
N ILE A 338 -3.54 -19.58 -12.81
CA ILE A 338 -2.48 -20.61 -12.76
C ILE A 338 -1.23 -20.06 -12.08
N LEU A 339 -0.77 -18.86 -12.44
CA LEU A 339 0.42 -18.24 -11.84
C LEU A 339 0.23 -17.93 -10.35
N LYS A 340 -0.94 -17.43 -9.96
CA LYS A 340 -1.32 -17.20 -8.56
C LYS A 340 -1.30 -18.52 -7.76
N CYS A 341 -1.76 -19.60 -8.36
CA CYS A 341 -1.71 -20.93 -7.77
C CYS A 341 -0.27 -21.46 -7.64
N LEU A 342 0.53 -21.30 -8.69
CA LEU A 342 1.93 -21.71 -8.73
C LEU A 342 2.78 -21.05 -7.64
N ARG A 343 2.46 -19.81 -7.27
CA ARG A 343 3.10 -19.08 -6.15
C ARG A 343 3.12 -19.87 -4.84
N ARG A 344 2.12 -20.72 -4.59
CA ARG A 344 2.01 -21.53 -3.36
C ARG A 344 2.99 -22.72 -3.31
N PHE A 345 3.61 -23.08 -4.42
CA PHE A 345 4.53 -24.23 -4.51
C PHE A 345 6.00 -23.82 -4.60
N HIS A 346 6.29 -22.53 -4.45
CA HIS A 346 7.65 -22.02 -4.28
C HIS A 346 8.62 -22.48 -5.38
N VAL A 347 9.79 -22.98 -5.02
CA VAL A 347 10.89 -23.30 -5.95
C VAL A 347 10.47 -24.26 -7.06
N PHE A 348 9.63 -25.27 -6.76
CA PHE A 348 9.19 -26.27 -7.75
C PHE A 348 8.36 -25.66 -8.90
N ALA A 349 7.72 -24.52 -8.64
CA ALA A 349 6.84 -23.85 -9.59
C ALA A 349 7.55 -22.86 -10.52
N ARG A 350 8.82 -22.49 -10.27
CA ARG A 350 9.54 -21.47 -11.06
C ARG A 350 9.65 -21.83 -12.54
N SER A 351 10.08 -23.05 -12.86
CA SER A 351 10.20 -23.52 -14.24
C SER A 351 8.83 -23.63 -14.96
N PRO A 352 7.81 -24.26 -14.35
CA PRO A 352 6.44 -24.23 -14.85
C PRO A 352 5.91 -22.82 -15.10
N ALA A 353 6.16 -21.85 -14.21
CA ALA A 353 5.69 -20.49 -14.38
C ALA A 353 6.28 -19.79 -15.62
N LEU A 354 7.58 -19.99 -15.89
CA LEU A 354 8.21 -19.48 -17.11
C LEU A 354 7.69 -20.19 -18.37
N GLN A 355 7.33 -21.46 -18.28
CA GLN A 355 6.64 -22.16 -19.37
C GLN A 355 5.26 -21.56 -19.64
N VAL A 356 4.46 -21.34 -18.59
CA VAL A 356 3.13 -20.71 -18.67
C VAL A 356 3.22 -19.33 -19.32
N LEU A 357 4.20 -18.51 -18.94
CA LEU A 357 4.42 -17.19 -19.55
C LEU A 357 4.76 -17.29 -21.06
N ARG A 358 5.58 -18.27 -21.45
CA ARG A 358 5.92 -18.50 -22.87
C ARG A 358 4.72 -18.98 -23.68
N GLU A 359 3.93 -19.89 -23.12
CA GLU A 359 2.72 -20.40 -23.77
C GLU A 359 1.67 -19.30 -23.96
N MET A 360 1.46 -18.47 -22.94
CA MET A 360 0.57 -17.31 -22.99
C MET A 360 0.92 -16.39 -24.17
N LYS A 361 2.21 -16.04 -24.31
CA LYS A 361 2.71 -15.24 -25.44
C LYS A 361 2.57 -15.98 -26.79
N ALA A 362 2.83 -17.29 -26.83
CA ALA A 362 2.74 -18.08 -28.06
C ALA A 362 1.30 -18.16 -28.61
N ILE A 363 0.30 -18.16 -27.74
CA ILE A 363 -1.13 -18.17 -28.11
C ILE A 363 -1.63 -16.75 -28.45
N GLY A 364 -0.80 -15.72 -28.23
CA GLY A 364 -1.13 -14.33 -28.53
C GLY A 364 -1.92 -13.61 -27.45
N ILE A 365 -1.86 -14.09 -26.21
CA ILE A 365 -2.44 -13.41 -25.05
C ILE A 365 -1.33 -12.57 -24.42
N GLU A 366 -1.53 -11.25 -24.41
CA GLU A 366 -0.55 -10.32 -23.86
C GLU A 366 -0.52 -10.38 -22.32
N PRO A 367 0.64 -10.57 -21.68
CA PRO A 367 0.80 -10.46 -20.23
C PRO A 367 0.33 -9.11 -19.69
N SER A 368 -0.28 -9.14 -18.50
CA SER A 368 -0.71 -7.96 -17.73
C SER A 368 0.28 -7.66 -16.60
N LEU A 369 0.11 -6.52 -15.93
CA LEU A 369 0.94 -6.17 -14.77
C LEU A 369 0.75 -7.21 -13.64
N ALA A 370 -0.47 -7.72 -13.44
CA ALA A 370 -0.76 -8.82 -12.53
C ALA A 370 0.02 -10.11 -12.87
N THR A 371 0.14 -10.43 -14.16
CA THR A 371 0.91 -11.59 -14.64
C THR A 371 2.37 -11.48 -14.18
N TYR A 372 3.00 -10.33 -14.39
CA TYR A 372 4.37 -10.09 -13.97
C TYR A 372 4.51 -10.00 -12.44
N HIS A 373 3.54 -9.42 -11.75
CA HIS A 373 3.49 -9.42 -10.28
C HIS A 373 3.57 -10.84 -9.72
N HIS A 374 2.77 -11.76 -10.24
CA HIS A 374 2.78 -13.16 -9.79
C HIS A 374 4.12 -13.86 -10.07
N ILE A 375 4.73 -13.61 -11.24
CA ILE A 375 6.06 -14.13 -11.56
C ILE A 375 7.12 -13.58 -10.61
N ILE A 376 7.18 -12.26 -10.44
CA ILE A 376 8.15 -11.62 -9.56
C ILE A 376 8.07 -12.20 -8.14
N ARG A 377 6.86 -12.26 -7.57
CA ARG A 377 6.65 -12.77 -6.21
C ARG A 377 6.91 -14.28 -6.07
N LEU A 378 6.80 -15.05 -7.14
CA LEU A 378 7.18 -16.47 -7.13
C LEU A 378 8.72 -16.63 -7.07
N PHE A 379 9.45 -15.74 -7.72
CA PHE A 379 10.91 -15.80 -7.76
C PHE A 379 11.55 -15.17 -6.52
N ASP A 380 10.91 -14.15 -5.95
CA ASP A 380 11.32 -13.48 -4.71
C ASP A 380 10.90 -14.28 -3.48
N GLN A 381 11.81 -15.12 -2.99
CA GLN A 381 11.56 -15.88 -1.77
C GLN A 381 12.69 -15.70 -0.77
N PRO A 382 12.34 -15.49 0.52
CA PRO A 382 13.32 -15.34 1.58
C PRO A 382 14.15 -16.62 1.68
N GLY A 383 15.47 -16.49 1.62
CA GLY A 383 16.42 -17.58 1.79
C GLY A 383 17.06 -18.15 0.52
N ASP A 384 16.76 -17.63 -0.68
CA ASP A 384 17.53 -17.98 -1.90
C ASP A 384 18.91 -17.27 -1.87
N PRO A 385 20.03 -17.97 -1.59
CA PRO A 385 21.31 -17.33 -1.29
C PRO A 385 21.91 -16.59 -2.49
N LEU A 386 21.49 -16.98 -3.70
CA LEU A 386 22.10 -16.49 -4.94
C LEU A 386 21.37 -15.29 -5.53
N LYS A 387 20.15 -14.95 -5.05
CA LYS A 387 19.25 -13.92 -5.63
C LYS A 387 19.09 -13.99 -7.17
N ARG A 388 19.54 -15.08 -7.79
CA ARG A 388 19.67 -15.23 -9.24
C ARG A 388 18.31 -15.39 -9.89
N SER A 389 17.36 -15.90 -9.11
CA SER A 389 15.93 -15.94 -9.40
C SER A 389 15.32 -14.53 -9.48
N SER A 390 15.75 -13.61 -8.61
CA SER A 390 15.26 -12.23 -8.59
C SER A 390 15.65 -11.43 -9.84
N PHE A 391 16.69 -11.83 -10.58
CA PHE A 391 17.12 -11.17 -11.83
C PHE A 391 16.10 -11.28 -12.98
N ILE A 392 15.06 -12.10 -12.85
CA ILE A 392 13.94 -12.11 -13.81
C ILE A 392 13.31 -10.72 -13.95
N ILE A 393 13.41 -9.87 -12.91
CA ILE A 393 12.90 -8.50 -12.95
C ILE A 393 13.53 -7.67 -14.07
N TYR A 394 14.80 -7.88 -14.42
CA TYR A 394 15.46 -7.12 -15.49
C TYR A 394 14.88 -7.46 -16.86
N ASP A 395 14.63 -8.74 -17.13
CA ASP A 395 14.01 -9.17 -18.39
C ASP A 395 12.58 -8.64 -18.49
N ILE A 396 11.84 -8.65 -17.38
CA ILE A 396 10.50 -8.06 -17.31
C ILE A 396 10.58 -6.56 -17.56
N MET A 397 11.46 -5.83 -16.88
CA MET A 397 11.59 -4.39 -17.04
C MET A 397 11.98 -4.02 -18.47
N ASN A 398 12.96 -4.71 -19.06
CA ASN A 398 13.33 -4.50 -20.47
C ASN A 398 12.14 -4.69 -21.43
N GLU A 399 11.24 -5.64 -21.14
CA GLU A 399 10.02 -5.80 -21.92
C GLU A 399 8.98 -4.69 -21.68
N LEU A 400 8.89 -4.15 -20.46
CA LEU A 400 7.86 -3.18 -20.08
C LEU A 400 8.25 -1.72 -20.30
N MET A 401 9.55 -1.40 -20.39
CA MET A 401 10.02 -0.02 -20.53
C MET A 401 9.34 0.72 -21.70
N GLY A 402 8.85 1.93 -21.41
CA GLY A 402 8.19 2.81 -22.37
C GLY A 402 6.76 2.42 -22.76
N LYS A 403 6.21 1.31 -22.24
CA LYS A 403 4.83 0.90 -22.51
C LYS A 403 3.82 1.59 -21.59
N ARG A 404 2.62 1.80 -22.11
CA ARG A 404 1.45 2.26 -21.34
C ARG A 404 0.49 1.09 -21.13
N PHE A 405 -0.12 1.02 -19.95
CA PHE A 405 -1.01 -0.07 -19.58
C PHE A 405 -2.45 0.40 -19.37
N SER A 406 -3.37 -0.50 -19.68
CA SER A 406 -4.78 -0.39 -19.31
C SER A 406 -5.09 -1.44 -18.24
N PRO A 407 -5.95 -1.13 -17.25
CA PRO A 407 -6.32 -2.09 -16.23
C PRO A 407 -7.05 -3.27 -16.87
N LYS A 408 -6.50 -4.47 -16.73
CA LYS A 408 -7.06 -5.73 -17.27
C LYS A 408 -7.33 -6.74 -16.15
N ASP A 409 -6.67 -6.59 -15.01
CA ASP A 409 -6.76 -7.48 -13.86
C ASP A 409 -6.85 -6.67 -12.55
N PRO A 410 -7.69 -7.08 -11.58
CA PRO A 410 -7.73 -6.44 -10.27
C PRO A 410 -6.39 -6.41 -9.53
N ASP A 411 -5.50 -7.38 -9.77
CA ASP A 411 -4.17 -7.46 -9.14
C ASP A 411 -3.09 -6.65 -9.89
N ASP A 412 -3.45 -5.90 -10.95
CA ASP A 412 -2.50 -5.05 -11.71
C ASP A 412 -1.84 -3.97 -10.81
N ASP A 413 -2.51 -3.54 -9.75
CA ASP A 413 -2.05 -2.51 -8.81
C ASP A 413 -0.95 -2.99 -7.85
N LYS A 414 -0.74 -4.32 -7.74
CA LYS A 414 0.29 -4.92 -6.88
C LYS A 414 1.68 -4.99 -7.52
N PHE A 415 1.75 -4.78 -8.84
CA PHE A 415 2.99 -4.90 -9.59
C PHE A 415 4.07 -3.94 -9.09
N PHE A 416 3.77 -2.64 -8.97
CA PHE A 416 4.76 -1.63 -8.60
C PHE A 416 5.31 -1.83 -7.19
N GLN A 417 4.44 -2.17 -6.23
CA GLN A 417 4.85 -2.52 -4.87
C GLN A 417 5.83 -3.71 -4.88
N SER A 418 5.49 -4.78 -5.59
CA SER A 418 6.34 -5.97 -5.66
C SER A 418 7.67 -5.69 -6.35
N ALA A 419 7.65 -5.01 -7.49
CA ALA A 419 8.85 -4.63 -8.22
C ALA A 419 9.81 -3.79 -7.36
N MET A 420 9.27 -2.82 -6.61
CA MET A 420 10.09 -1.98 -5.73
C MET A 420 10.64 -2.75 -4.51
N SER A 421 9.88 -3.72 -3.98
CA SER A 421 10.39 -4.66 -2.98
C SER A 421 11.63 -5.40 -3.48
N ILE A 422 11.61 -5.88 -4.74
CA ILE A 422 12.78 -6.55 -5.34
C ILE A 422 13.95 -5.59 -5.51
N CYS A 423 13.69 -4.36 -5.97
CA CYS A 423 14.76 -3.36 -6.10
C CYS A 423 15.45 -3.14 -4.74
N SER A 424 14.65 -3.07 -3.66
CA SER A 424 15.13 -2.93 -2.29
C SER A 424 15.94 -4.14 -1.83
N SER A 425 15.47 -5.36 -2.12
CA SER A 425 16.16 -6.60 -1.74
C SER A 425 17.46 -6.80 -2.53
N LEU A 426 17.49 -6.40 -3.80
CA LEU A 426 18.68 -6.43 -4.66
C LEU A 426 19.67 -5.30 -4.33
N ARG A 427 19.20 -4.20 -3.71
CA ARG A 427 19.95 -2.94 -3.55
C ARG A 427 20.43 -2.41 -4.90
N ASP A 428 19.51 -2.33 -5.86
CA ASP A 428 19.76 -1.84 -7.21
C ASP A 428 18.97 -0.57 -7.46
N LEU A 429 19.69 0.54 -7.55
CA LEU A 429 19.12 1.88 -7.69
C LEU A 429 18.75 2.20 -9.14
N GLU A 430 19.56 1.76 -10.11
CA GLU A 430 19.28 1.96 -11.53
C GLU A 430 17.97 1.26 -11.92
N LEU A 431 17.74 0.05 -11.42
CA LEU A 431 16.49 -0.67 -11.58
C LEU A 431 15.32 0.08 -10.92
N ALA A 432 15.53 0.63 -9.73
CA ALA A 432 14.50 1.43 -9.04
C ALA A 432 14.10 2.65 -9.88
N TYR A 433 15.06 3.33 -10.52
CA TYR A 433 14.79 4.42 -11.46
C TYR A 433 14.08 3.93 -12.73
N GLN A 434 14.39 2.74 -13.25
CA GLN A 434 13.63 2.17 -14.37
C GLN A 434 12.17 1.91 -14.00
N VAL A 435 11.91 1.33 -12.82
CA VAL A 435 10.55 1.10 -12.32
C VAL A 435 9.81 2.43 -12.12
N HIS A 436 10.49 3.44 -11.58
CA HIS A 436 9.93 4.77 -11.41
C HIS A 436 9.69 5.49 -12.76
N GLY A 437 10.54 5.29 -13.75
CA GLY A 437 10.35 5.77 -15.12
C GLY A 437 9.15 5.12 -15.80
N LEU A 438 8.97 3.82 -15.62
CA LEU A 438 7.78 3.09 -16.10
C LEU A 438 6.50 3.64 -15.48
N LEU A 439 6.54 3.96 -14.19
CA LEU A 439 5.43 4.56 -13.46
C LEU A 439 5.05 5.95 -14.01
N LYS A 440 6.06 6.77 -14.34
CA LYS A 440 5.90 8.10 -14.95
C LYS A 440 5.47 8.04 -16.42
N THR A 441 5.55 6.88 -17.07
CA THR A 441 5.19 6.72 -18.48
C THR A 441 3.67 6.78 -18.65
N GLY A 442 3.17 7.89 -19.20
CA GLY A 442 1.73 8.06 -19.48
C GLY A 442 0.90 8.12 -18.20
N ASP A 443 -0.16 7.32 -18.13
CA ASP A 443 -1.10 7.26 -17.02
C ASP A 443 -0.89 6.02 -16.12
N ASN A 444 0.29 5.41 -16.17
CA ASN A 444 0.63 4.22 -15.37
C ASN A 444 0.61 4.49 -13.85
N TRP A 445 0.71 5.74 -13.40
CA TRP A 445 0.63 6.11 -11.99
C TRP A 445 -0.68 5.67 -11.29
N LYS A 446 -1.75 5.38 -12.04
CA LYS A 446 -3.02 4.83 -11.52
C LYS A 446 -2.87 3.43 -10.91
N PHE A 447 -1.79 2.70 -11.24
CA PHE A 447 -1.52 1.35 -10.75
C PHE A 447 -0.73 1.33 -9.43
N ILE A 448 -0.49 2.47 -8.77
CA ILE A 448 0.14 2.48 -7.43
C ILE A 448 -0.82 1.96 -6.35
N GLY A 449 -2.10 1.71 -6.70
CA GLY A 449 -3.06 1.09 -5.81
C GLY A 449 -3.46 1.98 -4.62
N PRO A 450 -3.97 1.36 -3.53
CA PRO A 450 -4.35 2.07 -2.31
C PRO A 450 -3.17 2.76 -1.62
N ASP A 451 -3.48 3.67 -0.70
CA ASP A 451 -2.49 4.49 0.04
C ASP A 451 -1.40 3.64 0.74
N GLN A 452 -1.74 2.44 1.20
CA GLN A 452 -0.78 1.51 1.79
C GLN A 452 0.30 1.07 0.79
N HIS A 453 -0.10 0.67 -0.42
CA HIS A 453 0.84 0.23 -1.46
C HIS A 453 1.68 1.41 -1.94
N ARG A 454 1.07 2.60 -2.06
CA ARG A 454 1.77 3.84 -2.39
C ARG A 454 2.85 4.20 -1.37
N ASN A 455 2.49 4.20 -0.08
CA ASN A 455 3.41 4.53 0.99
C ASN A 455 4.55 3.51 1.08
N PHE A 456 4.26 2.22 0.91
CA PHE A 456 5.29 1.18 0.83
C PHE A 456 6.23 1.38 -0.36
N TYR A 457 5.68 1.66 -1.55
CA TYR A 457 6.46 1.89 -2.75
C TYR A 457 7.44 3.06 -2.56
N TYR A 458 6.93 4.21 -2.10
CA TYR A 458 7.78 5.38 -1.92
C TYR A 458 8.75 5.25 -0.75
N SER A 459 8.39 4.54 0.33
CA SER A 459 9.33 4.29 1.42
C SER A 459 10.52 3.48 0.93
N LYS A 460 10.28 2.36 0.23
CA LYS A 460 11.38 1.51 -0.29
C LYS A 460 12.22 2.21 -1.36
N PHE A 461 11.57 3.01 -2.22
CA PHE A 461 12.28 3.80 -3.22
C PHE A 461 13.19 4.85 -2.56
N PHE A 462 12.68 5.58 -1.57
CA PHE A 462 13.45 6.61 -0.87
C PHE A 462 14.55 6.02 0.01
N ASP A 463 14.30 4.87 0.65
CA ASP A 463 15.33 4.13 1.41
C ASP A 463 16.53 3.76 0.51
N LEU A 464 16.28 3.28 -0.71
CA LEU A 464 17.34 2.98 -1.68
C LEU A 464 18.13 4.23 -2.07
N ILE A 465 17.45 5.34 -2.31
CA ILE A 465 18.07 6.64 -2.61
C ILE A 465 18.97 7.06 -1.44
N CYS A 466 18.50 6.99 -0.20
CA CYS A 466 19.28 7.34 0.98
C CYS A 466 20.55 6.49 1.12
N LEU A 467 20.49 5.20 0.74
CA LEU A 467 21.62 4.28 0.89
C LEU A 467 22.67 4.39 -0.21
N MET A 468 22.30 4.83 -1.42
CA MET A 468 23.13 4.65 -2.62
C MET A 468 23.42 5.93 -3.41
N GLU A 469 22.61 6.98 -3.30
CA GLU A 469 22.80 8.24 -4.02
C GLU A 469 23.67 9.25 -3.27
N GLN A 470 24.14 10.26 -4.00
CA GLN A 470 24.72 11.45 -3.39
C GLN A 470 23.66 12.28 -2.64
N ILE A 471 24.07 12.91 -1.54
CA ILE A 471 23.15 13.64 -0.66
C ILE A 471 22.38 14.77 -1.34
N ASP A 472 22.97 15.47 -2.30
CA ASP A 472 22.28 16.57 -2.99
C ASP A 472 21.11 16.06 -3.85
N VAL A 473 21.22 14.84 -4.39
CA VAL A 473 20.16 14.18 -5.15
C VAL A 473 19.10 13.62 -4.20
N THR A 474 19.51 13.06 -3.05
CA THR A 474 18.55 12.56 -2.05
C THR A 474 17.69 13.69 -1.50
N LEU A 475 18.29 14.84 -1.17
CA LEU A 475 17.59 16.02 -0.71
C LEU A 475 16.65 16.59 -1.77
N LYS A 476 17.06 16.59 -3.04
CA LYS A 476 16.16 16.99 -4.13
C LYS A 476 14.91 16.10 -4.20
N TRP A 477 15.09 14.78 -4.11
CA TRP A 477 13.97 13.85 -4.06
C TRP A 477 13.13 13.97 -2.78
N TYR A 478 13.75 14.29 -1.65
CA TYR A 478 13.06 14.56 -0.38
C TYR A 478 12.04 15.69 -0.55
N GLU A 479 12.47 16.83 -1.08
CA GLU A 479 11.58 17.99 -1.35
C GLU A 479 10.50 17.68 -2.39
N ASP A 480 10.81 16.86 -3.41
CA ASP A 480 9.88 16.57 -4.51
C ASP A 480 8.82 15.51 -4.15
N LEU A 481 9.13 14.59 -3.23
CA LEU A 481 8.28 13.44 -2.90
C LEU A 481 7.46 13.62 -1.63
N ILE A 482 8.04 14.16 -0.56
CA ILE A 482 7.38 14.12 0.74
C ILE A 482 6.15 15.02 0.82
N PRO A 483 6.21 16.30 0.40
CA PRO A 483 5.03 17.17 0.50
C PRO A 483 3.87 16.68 -0.37
N SER A 484 4.16 16.01 -1.50
CA SER A 484 3.18 15.72 -2.55
C SER A 484 2.76 14.25 -2.72
N ALA A 485 3.59 13.29 -2.29
CA ALA A 485 3.43 11.90 -2.70
C ALA A 485 3.34 10.89 -1.55
N TYR A 486 4.06 11.10 -0.44
CA TYR A 486 4.10 10.15 0.66
C TYR A 486 4.40 10.80 2.00
N PHE A 487 3.80 10.27 3.06
CA PHE A 487 4.16 10.64 4.42
C PHE A 487 5.33 9.76 4.90
N PRO A 488 6.47 10.35 5.28
CA PRO A 488 7.66 9.62 5.68
C PRO A 488 7.43 8.91 7.02
N HIS A 489 7.85 7.65 7.10
CA HIS A 489 7.86 6.87 8.33
C HIS A 489 9.10 7.21 9.17
N SER A 490 9.11 6.83 10.45
CA SER A 490 10.28 7.05 11.32
C SER A 490 11.54 6.42 10.74
N GLN A 491 11.43 5.20 10.20
CA GLN A 491 12.57 4.50 9.58
C GLN A 491 13.14 5.23 8.35
N THR A 492 12.28 5.79 7.47
CA THR A 492 12.77 6.56 6.31
C THR A 492 13.51 7.83 6.76
N MET A 493 13.09 8.44 7.87
CA MET A 493 13.80 9.58 8.45
C MET A 493 15.15 9.17 9.04
N ILE A 494 15.23 8.01 9.71
CA ILE A 494 16.50 7.47 10.21
C ILE A 494 17.48 7.21 9.05
N HIS A 495 17.02 6.62 7.95
CA HIS A 495 17.87 6.41 6.78
C HIS A 495 18.38 7.72 6.15
N LEU A 496 17.55 8.76 6.11
CA LEU A 496 17.97 10.08 5.66
C LEU A 496 19.04 10.69 6.58
N LEU A 497 18.85 10.54 7.90
CA LEU A 497 19.83 11.02 8.88
C LEU A 497 21.17 10.29 8.76
N GLN A 498 21.14 8.97 8.55
CA GLN A 498 22.34 8.18 8.29
C GLN A 498 23.04 8.62 6.99
N ALA A 499 22.28 8.91 5.93
CA ALA A 499 22.84 9.44 4.69
C ALA A 499 23.50 10.82 4.89
N LEU A 500 22.87 11.71 5.67
CA LEU A 500 23.42 13.02 6.02
C LEU A 500 24.69 12.91 6.84
N ASP A 501 24.75 11.95 7.77
CA ASP A 501 25.94 11.68 8.58
C ASP A 501 27.11 11.21 7.71
N VAL A 502 26.89 10.21 6.85
CA VAL A 502 27.92 9.69 5.94
C VAL A 502 28.44 10.79 5.00
N ALA A 503 27.56 11.70 4.58
CA ALA A 503 27.94 12.84 3.74
C ALA A 503 28.52 14.04 4.51
N ASN A 504 28.57 14.00 5.84
CA ASN A 504 28.95 15.11 6.73
C ASN A 504 28.18 16.42 6.47
N ARG A 505 26.90 16.34 6.07
CA ARG A 505 26.02 17.51 5.83
C ARG A 505 25.05 17.73 6.99
N LEU A 506 25.61 17.86 8.20
CA LEU A 506 24.85 18.01 9.44
C LEU A 506 24.07 19.35 9.54
N GLU A 507 24.38 20.32 8.68
CA GLU A 507 23.68 21.60 8.60
C GLU A 507 22.20 21.49 8.23
N VAL A 508 21.78 20.39 7.61
CA VAL A 508 20.39 20.18 7.16
C VAL A 508 19.52 19.60 8.27
N ILE A 509 20.11 19.03 9.33
CA ILE A 509 19.40 18.38 10.44
C ILE A 509 18.29 19.25 11.05
N PRO A 510 18.48 20.56 11.31
CA PRO A 510 17.43 21.38 11.91
C PRO A 510 16.18 21.49 11.03
N LYS A 511 16.36 21.48 9.70
CA LYS A 511 15.24 21.45 8.75
C LYS A 511 14.52 20.11 8.82
N ILE A 512 15.26 19.00 8.70
CA ILE A 512 14.68 17.65 8.76
C ILE A 512 13.96 17.41 10.09
N TRP A 513 14.49 17.94 11.20
CA TRP A 513 13.86 17.84 12.50
C TRP A 513 12.52 18.61 12.55
N LYS A 514 12.47 19.85 12.02
CA LYS A 514 11.22 20.62 11.91
C LYS A 514 10.19 19.88 11.05
N ASP A 515 10.62 19.40 9.88
CA ASP A 515 9.75 18.65 8.97
C ASP A 515 9.23 17.38 9.65
N SER A 516 10.08 16.65 10.39
CA SER A 516 9.68 15.46 11.14
C SER A 516 8.65 15.75 12.25
N LYS A 517 8.77 16.93 12.90
CA LYS A 517 7.82 17.41 13.91
C LYS A 517 6.47 17.70 13.26
N GLU A 518 6.47 18.36 12.11
CA GLU A 518 5.27 18.65 11.32
C GLU A 518 4.57 17.37 10.85
N TYR A 519 5.32 16.33 10.48
CA TYR A 519 4.77 15.02 10.12
C TYR A 519 4.37 14.13 11.32
N GLY A 520 4.35 14.67 12.54
CA GLY A 520 3.87 13.97 13.72
C GLY A 520 4.85 12.98 14.37
N HIS A 521 6.14 13.05 14.05
CA HIS A 521 7.17 12.21 14.71
C HIS A 521 7.63 12.74 16.06
N THR A 522 6.99 13.80 16.57
CA THR A 522 7.36 14.45 17.84
C THR A 522 7.52 13.49 19.00
N PHE A 523 6.78 12.36 19.05
CA PHE A 523 6.76 11.39 20.16
C PHE A 523 7.55 10.08 19.93
N ARG A 524 8.30 9.97 18.84
CA ARG A 524 9.07 8.77 18.50
C ARG A 524 10.46 8.82 19.14
N SER A 525 10.76 7.92 20.08
CA SER A 525 12.00 7.97 20.88
C SER A 525 13.24 7.63 20.05
N ASP A 526 13.14 6.60 19.21
CA ASP A 526 14.13 6.14 18.25
C ASP A 526 14.66 7.30 17.38
N LEU A 527 13.76 8.08 16.78
CA LEU A 527 14.16 9.20 15.92
C LEU A 527 14.82 10.35 16.72
N ARG A 528 14.29 10.67 17.91
CA ARG A 528 14.87 11.71 18.78
C ARG A 528 16.29 11.35 19.21
N GLU A 529 16.51 10.10 19.61
CA GLU A 529 17.81 9.62 20.06
C GLU A 529 18.85 9.70 18.94
N GLU A 530 18.51 9.26 17.73
CA GLU A 530 19.42 9.36 16.59
C GLU A 530 19.75 10.82 16.23
N ILE A 531 18.75 11.71 16.17
CA ILE A 531 18.98 13.13 15.89
C ILE A 531 19.91 13.76 16.95
N LEU A 532 19.67 13.47 18.23
CA LEU A 532 20.49 13.98 19.33
C LEU A 532 21.93 13.46 19.26
N MET A 533 22.12 12.17 18.99
CA MET A 533 23.43 11.55 18.86
C MET A 533 24.23 12.18 17.72
N LEU A 534 23.59 12.41 16.56
CA LEU A 534 24.24 13.03 15.41
C LEU A 534 24.63 14.49 15.65
N MET A 535 23.76 15.28 16.29
CA MET A 535 24.08 16.69 16.62
C MET A 535 25.18 16.82 17.68
N ALA A 536 25.27 15.86 18.61
CA ALA A 536 26.20 15.93 19.75
C ALA A 536 27.58 15.32 19.45
N ARG A 537 27.77 14.59 18.35
CA ARG A 537 29.02 13.88 18.05
C ARG A 537 30.22 14.81 17.98
N ASP A 538 30.11 15.91 17.24
CA ASP A 538 31.23 16.80 16.93
C ASP A 538 30.98 18.25 17.37
N LYS A 539 32.04 19.05 17.52
CA LYS A 539 31.92 20.50 17.74
C LYS A 539 31.73 21.21 16.40
N HIS A 540 30.54 21.76 16.20
CA HIS A 540 30.12 22.42 14.96
C HIS A 540 30.41 23.93 14.97
N PRO A 541 30.34 24.64 13.83
CA PRO A 541 30.46 26.10 13.81
C PRO A 541 29.39 26.78 14.69
N PRO A 542 29.67 27.98 15.23
CA PRO A 542 28.86 28.61 16.27
C PRO A 542 27.39 28.82 15.86
N GLU A 543 27.14 29.17 14.60
CA GLU A 543 25.76 29.32 14.07
C GLU A 543 24.97 28.01 14.16
N LEU A 544 25.60 26.88 13.86
CA LEU A 544 24.99 25.56 13.92
C LEU A 544 24.73 25.12 15.36
N GLN A 545 25.64 25.45 16.28
CA GLN A 545 25.49 25.10 17.69
C GLN A 545 24.22 25.72 18.28
N VAL A 546 23.92 26.98 17.93
CA VAL A 546 22.68 27.64 18.35
C VAL A 546 21.46 26.91 17.79
N ALA A 547 21.45 26.59 16.50
CA ALA A 547 20.34 25.87 15.86
C ALA A 547 20.13 24.47 16.46
N PHE A 548 21.21 23.76 16.80
CA PHE A 548 21.14 22.45 17.46
C PHE A 548 20.64 22.55 18.89
N ALA A 549 21.02 23.61 19.63
CA ALA A 549 20.46 23.87 20.96
C ALA A 549 18.96 24.19 20.91
N ASP A 550 18.47 24.87 19.85
CA ASP A 550 17.04 25.06 19.64
C ASP A 550 16.31 23.74 19.40
N CYS A 551 16.85 22.88 18.53
CA CYS A 551 16.29 21.54 18.31
C CYS A 551 16.31 20.71 19.60
N ALA A 552 17.38 20.78 20.39
CA ALA A 552 17.49 20.09 21.68
C ALA A 552 16.47 20.61 22.72
N ALA A 553 16.24 21.93 22.75
CA ALA A 553 15.22 22.54 23.60
C ALA A 553 13.81 22.06 23.22
N ASP A 554 13.52 21.98 21.93
CA ASP A 554 12.25 21.47 21.46
C ASP A 554 12.08 19.98 21.80
N ILE A 555 13.11 19.14 21.62
CA ILE A 555 13.08 17.72 22.02
C ILE A 555 12.88 17.59 23.53
N LYS A 556 13.56 18.41 24.33
CA LYS A 556 13.35 18.49 25.78
C LYS A 556 11.89 18.79 26.12
N SER A 557 11.28 19.80 25.47
CA SER A 557 9.87 20.15 25.67
C SER A 557 8.92 19.00 25.27
N ALA A 558 9.29 18.21 24.26
CA ALA A 558 8.54 17.05 23.82
C ALA A 558 8.59 15.89 24.82
N TYR A 559 9.69 15.74 25.58
CA TYR A 559 9.77 14.80 26.71
C TYR A 559 8.99 15.31 27.94
N GLU A 560 9.02 16.61 28.22
CA GLU A 560 8.31 17.19 29.37
C GLU A 560 6.78 17.23 29.17
N SER A 561 6.31 17.39 27.93
CA SER A 561 4.88 17.48 27.60
C SER A 561 4.16 16.13 27.52
N GLN A 562 4.88 15.00 27.55
CA GLN A 562 4.29 13.67 27.40
C GLN A 562 3.52 13.31 28.69
N PRO A 563 2.17 13.24 28.67
CA PRO A 563 1.42 12.84 29.86
C PRO A 563 1.64 11.34 30.11
N ILE A 564 1.38 10.87 31.34
CA ILE A 564 1.55 9.52 31.95
C ILE A 564 1.14 8.27 31.11
N ARG A 565 0.71 8.43 29.86
CA ARG A 565 0.41 7.36 28.91
C ARG A 565 1.69 6.71 28.34
N GLN A 566 2.05 5.59 28.98
CA GLN A 566 2.66 4.37 28.42
C GLN A 566 4.16 4.06 28.54
N THR A 567 5.05 4.94 29.02
CA THR A 567 6.24 4.53 29.79
C THR A 567 6.55 5.65 30.79
N ALA A 568 7.07 5.31 31.96
CA ALA A 568 7.18 6.21 33.09
C ALA A 568 8.32 7.22 32.91
N GLN A 569 8.09 8.37 32.27
CA GLN A 569 9.02 9.52 32.18
C GLN A 569 10.50 9.09 32.10
N ASP A 570 10.78 8.07 31.30
CA ASP A 570 12.04 7.35 31.32
C ASP A 570 12.95 8.07 30.35
N TRP A 571 13.53 9.18 30.81
CA TRP A 571 14.55 9.89 30.05
C TRP A 571 15.70 8.94 29.72
N PRO A 572 15.98 8.69 28.42
CA PRO A 572 17.15 7.92 28.05
C PRO A 572 18.41 8.66 28.50
N ALA A 573 19.37 7.94 29.11
CA ALA A 573 20.63 8.54 29.57
C ALA A 573 21.44 9.14 28.41
N THR A 574 21.31 8.55 27.21
CA THR A 574 21.85 9.05 25.95
C THR A 574 21.27 10.41 25.58
N SER A 575 19.93 10.53 25.56
CA SER A 575 19.23 11.78 25.26
C SER A 575 19.58 12.89 26.25
N LEU A 576 19.59 12.60 27.56
CA LEU A 576 19.97 13.57 28.59
C LEU A 576 21.41 14.09 28.39
N ASN A 577 22.35 13.20 28.09
CA ASN A 577 23.74 13.59 27.83
C ASN A 577 23.84 14.52 26.62
N CYS A 578 23.25 14.11 25.49
CA CYS A 578 23.35 14.88 24.26
C CYS A 578 22.72 16.27 24.41
N ILE A 579 21.53 16.38 25.02
CA ILE A 579 20.86 17.67 25.24
C ILE A 579 21.72 18.59 26.11
N ALA A 580 22.31 18.08 27.19
CA ALA A 580 23.17 18.88 28.06
C ALA A 580 24.43 19.37 27.34
N ILE A 581 25.08 18.50 26.55
CA ILE A 581 26.25 18.85 25.71
C ILE A 581 25.89 19.95 24.71
N LEU A 582 24.76 19.82 24.01
CA LEU A 582 24.33 20.80 23.00
C LEU A 582 24.07 22.18 23.61
N PHE A 583 23.44 22.25 24.79
CA PHE A 583 23.26 23.51 25.51
C PHE A 583 24.57 24.16 25.96
N LEU A 584 25.54 23.36 26.42
CA LEU A 584 26.86 23.87 26.79
C LEU A 584 27.59 24.46 25.59
N ARG A 585 27.60 23.74 24.46
CA ARG A 585 28.26 24.19 23.23
C ARG A 585 27.67 25.50 22.71
N ALA A 586 26.35 25.66 22.76
CA ALA A 586 25.68 26.89 22.34
C ALA A 586 25.79 28.08 23.33
N GLY A 587 26.46 27.91 24.47
CA GLY A 587 26.58 28.95 25.50
C GLY A 587 25.35 29.11 26.40
N ARG A 588 24.35 28.23 26.31
CA ARG A 588 23.15 28.22 27.19
C ARG A 588 23.44 27.51 28.51
N THR A 589 24.46 27.99 29.22
CA THR A 589 25.00 27.32 30.42
C THR A 589 23.94 27.06 31.48
N GLN A 590 23.06 28.02 31.76
CA GLN A 590 21.98 27.86 32.76
C GLN A 590 21.03 26.71 32.44
N GLU A 591 20.72 26.47 31.16
CA GLU A 591 19.85 25.36 30.74
C GLU A 591 20.57 24.02 30.89
N ALA A 592 21.86 23.96 30.57
CA ALA A 592 22.69 22.79 30.79
C ALA A 592 22.81 22.41 32.27
N TRP A 593 23.03 23.38 33.17
CA TRP A 593 23.05 23.13 34.62
C TRP A 593 21.71 22.63 35.15
N LYS A 594 20.59 23.14 34.62
CA LYS A 594 19.25 22.59 34.94
C LYS A 594 19.09 21.14 34.46
N MET A 595 19.69 20.76 33.32
CA MET A 595 19.67 19.36 32.84
C MET A 595 20.44 18.42 33.77
N LEU A 596 21.51 18.90 34.41
CA LEU A 596 22.29 18.15 35.41
C LEU A 596 21.41 17.69 36.59
N GLY A 597 20.51 18.54 37.06
CA GLY A 597 19.53 18.20 38.08
C GLY A 597 18.57 17.06 37.68
N LEU A 598 18.32 16.85 36.38
CA LEU A 598 17.48 15.75 35.89
C LEU A 598 18.19 14.40 35.95
N PHE A 599 19.52 14.35 35.80
CA PHE A 599 20.29 13.10 35.97
C PHE A 599 20.11 12.52 37.38
N ARG A 600 20.16 13.39 38.40
CA ARG A 600 19.93 13.00 39.79
C ARG A 600 18.49 12.57 40.03
N LYS A 601 17.51 13.30 39.46
CA LYS A 601 16.08 12.94 39.60
C LYS A 601 15.72 11.60 38.97
N HIS A 602 16.31 11.27 37.82
CA HIS A 602 16.01 10.04 37.08
C HIS A 602 16.99 8.89 37.36
N ASN A 603 17.94 9.06 38.30
CA ASN A 603 19.01 8.09 38.60
C ASN A 603 19.70 7.58 37.32
N LYS A 604 20.15 8.51 36.47
CA LYS A 604 20.87 8.18 35.22
C LYS A 604 22.34 8.56 35.34
N ILE A 605 23.20 7.74 34.75
CA ILE A 605 24.65 7.92 34.78
C ILE A 605 25.09 8.90 33.68
N PRO A 606 25.71 10.05 34.02
CA PRO A 606 26.31 10.96 33.04
C PRO A 606 27.49 10.34 32.31
N ARG A 607 27.74 10.73 31.05
CA ARG A 607 28.96 10.34 30.35
C ARG A 607 30.14 11.19 30.82
N SER A 608 31.33 10.62 30.74
CA SER A 608 32.61 11.26 31.06
C SER A 608 32.84 12.55 30.29
N GLU A 609 32.48 12.58 29.00
CA GLU A 609 32.60 13.75 28.13
C GLU A 609 31.78 14.94 28.64
N LEU A 610 30.53 14.71 29.07
CA LEU A 610 29.66 15.77 29.60
C LEU A 610 30.26 16.38 30.87
N LEU A 611 30.76 15.56 31.79
CA LEU A 611 31.37 16.06 33.03
C LEU A 611 32.62 16.91 32.75
N ASN A 612 33.42 16.54 31.75
CA ASN A 612 34.56 17.32 31.33
C ASN A 612 34.15 18.66 30.68
N GLU A 613 33.17 18.67 29.77
CA GLU A 613 32.70 19.93 29.16
C GLU A 613 32.03 20.85 30.20
N LEU A 614 31.32 20.30 31.19
CA LEU A 614 30.77 21.07 32.31
C LEU A 614 31.86 21.72 33.15
N MET A 615 32.94 21.00 33.44
CA MET A 615 34.09 21.57 34.14
C MET A 615 34.73 22.71 33.35
N ASP A 616 34.89 22.54 32.05
CA ASP A 616 35.42 23.61 31.19
C ASP A 616 34.49 24.83 31.23
N SER A 617 33.17 24.64 31.25
CA SER A 617 32.20 25.74 31.41
C SER A 617 32.27 26.42 32.78
N ALA A 618 32.53 25.66 33.85
CA ALA A 618 32.72 26.19 35.21
C ALA A 618 34.02 27.01 35.31
N LYS A 619 35.06 26.62 34.56
CA LYS A 619 36.31 27.39 34.45
C LYS A 619 36.07 28.73 33.77
N VAL A 620 35.37 28.72 32.63
CA VAL A 620 35.07 29.94 31.88
C VAL A 620 34.25 30.93 32.72
N SER A 621 33.34 30.44 33.55
CA SER A 621 32.53 31.27 34.46
C SER A 621 33.19 31.59 35.81
N ASN A 622 34.42 31.10 36.07
CA ASN A 622 35.16 31.26 37.33
C ASN A 622 34.30 30.96 38.58
N SER A 623 33.50 29.89 38.53
CA SER A 623 32.53 29.54 39.57
C SER A 623 32.92 28.23 40.28
N PRO A 624 33.63 28.28 41.43
CA PRO A 624 34.07 27.08 42.14
C PRO A 624 32.91 26.19 42.59
N SER A 625 31.77 26.78 42.96
CA SER A 625 30.59 26.06 43.42
C SER A 625 30.03 25.12 42.36
N GLN A 626 29.99 25.57 41.10
CA GLN A 626 29.55 24.77 39.96
C GLN A 626 30.52 23.62 39.68
N ALA A 627 31.82 23.89 39.76
CA ALA A 627 32.84 22.84 39.60
C ALA A 627 32.70 21.76 40.68
N ILE A 628 32.48 22.15 41.95
CA ILE A 628 32.25 21.22 43.07
C ILE A 628 30.99 20.38 42.83
N GLU A 629 29.89 20.98 42.36
CA GLU A 629 28.65 20.25 42.07
C GLU A 629 28.85 19.13 41.02
N VAL A 630 29.71 19.35 40.02
CA VAL A 630 30.07 18.31 39.04
C VAL A 630 30.80 17.14 39.69
N VAL A 631 31.74 17.42 40.59
CA VAL A 631 32.46 16.37 41.32
C VAL A 631 31.52 15.61 42.26
N GLU A 632 30.66 16.33 42.97
CA GLU A 632 29.65 15.77 43.86
C GLU A 632 28.68 14.84 43.12
N LEU A 633 28.31 15.21 41.89
CA LEU A 633 27.49 14.34 41.06
C LEU A 633 28.29 13.13 40.54
N ALA A 634 29.58 13.29 40.22
CA ALA A 634 30.44 12.18 39.82
C ALA A 634 30.67 11.17 40.95
N SER A 635 30.84 11.64 42.19
CA SER A 635 30.98 10.75 43.36
C SER A 635 29.68 10.05 43.73
N ALA A 636 28.53 10.73 43.60
CA ALA A 636 27.22 10.16 43.91
C ALA A 636 26.89 8.93 43.05
N PHE A 637 27.47 8.84 41.85
CA PHE A 637 27.36 7.68 40.95
C PHE A 637 28.64 6.82 40.92
N SER A 638 29.61 7.06 41.81
CA SER A 638 30.90 6.34 41.91
C SER A 638 31.65 6.25 40.57
N LEU A 639 31.72 7.35 39.82
CA LEU A 639 32.38 7.38 38.52
C LEU A 639 33.92 7.48 38.66
N PRO A 640 34.71 6.71 37.88
CA PRO A 640 36.17 6.68 37.99
C PRO A 640 36.85 8.03 37.67
N ILE A 641 36.13 8.93 36.99
CA ILE A 641 36.64 10.26 36.62
C ILE A 641 36.58 11.23 37.81
N CYS A 642 35.96 10.84 38.93
CA CYS A 642 35.82 11.67 40.12
C CYS A 642 37.18 12.15 40.65
N GLU A 643 38.21 11.29 40.67
CA GLU A 643 39.56 11.66 41.09
C GLU A 643 40.22 12.67 40.13
N GLY A 644 40.09 12.44 38.82
CA GLY A 644 40.61 13.39 37.82
C GLY A 644 39.89 14.75 37.89
N LEU A 645 38.60 14.75 38.22
CA LEU A 645 37.79 15.95 38.40
C LEU A 645 38.20 16.74 39.64
N THR A 646 38.38 16.08 40.80
CA THR A 646 38.83 16.75 42.04
C THR A 646 40.18 17.43 41.86
N GLN A 647 41.13 16.75 41.22
CA GLN A 647 42.45 17.31 40.92
C GLN A 647 42.33 18.57 40.06
N ARG A 648 41.48 18.56 39.02
CA ARG A 648 41.19 19.75 38.21
C ARG A 648 40.60 20.88 39.04
N VAL A 649 39.61 20.61 39.91
CA VAL A 649 39.05 21.69 40.74
C VAL A 649 40.15 22.35 41.58
N MET A 650 40.99 21.53 42.21
CA MET A 650 42.09 22.02 43.07
C MET A 650 43.16 22.82 42.31
N SER A 651 43.43 22.50 41.05
CA SER A 651 44.41 23.23 40.23
C SER A 651 43.83 24.51 39.61
N ASP A 652 42.59 24.47 39.16
CA ASP A 652 42.03 25.50 38.28
C ASP A 652 41.29 26.61 39.03
N PHE A 653 40.93 26.40 40.30
CA PHE A 653 40.17 27.38 41.09
C PHE A 653 40.83 27.70 42.43
N ALA A 654 40.64 28.93 42.91
CA ALA A 654 40.98 29.31 44.28
C ALA A 654 39.83 28.87 45.21
N ILE A 655 40.00 27.70 45.85
CA ILE A 655 38.97 27.06 46.69
C ILE A 655 39.20 27.39 48.17
N ASN A 656 38.12 27.64 48.92
CA ASN A 656 38.16 27.91 50.37
C ASN A 656 38.47 26.63 51.18
N GLN A 657 39.02 26.76 52.40
CA GLN A 657 39.48 25.61 53.19
C GLN A 657 38.36 24.57 53.46
N GLU A 658 37.13 25.01 53.74
CA GLU A 658 35.97 24.11 53.94
C GLU A 658 35.60 23.32 52.68
N GLN A 659 35.67 23.94 51.52
CA GLN A 659 35.38 23.29 50.24
C GLN A 659 36.48 22.27 49.88
N LYS A 660 37.72 22.51 50.34
CA LYS A 660 38.84 21.59 50.16
C LYS A 660 38.67 20.32 51.00
N GLU A 661 38.23 20.47 52.25
CA GLU A 661 37.85 19.35 53.14
C GLU A 661 36.63 18.57 52.61
N ALA A 662 35.63 19.26 52.07
CA ALA A 662 34.47 18.61 51.46
C ALA A 662 34.88 17.75 50.25
N LEU A 663 35.77 18.24 49.39
CA LEU A 663 36.28 17.50 48.23
C LEU A 663 37.14 16.29 48.64
N SER A 664 37.95 16.40 49.70
CA SER A 664 38.78 15.27 50.16
C SER A 664 37.94 14.14 50.77
N ASN A 665 36.88 14.47 51.51
CA ASN A 665 35.95 13.48 52.07
C ASN A 665 35.20 12.73 50.97
N LEU A 666 34.91 13.43 49.87
CA LEU A 666 34.22 12.88 48.71
C LEU A 666 35.04 11.80 47.98
N THR A 667 36.37 11.95 47.92
CA THR A 667 37.30 10.98 47.32
C THR A 667 37.64 9.80 48.22
N ALA A 668 37.61 10.00 49.55
CA ALA A 668 37.87 8.92 50.51
C ALA A 668 36.80 7.81 50.44
N LEU A 669 35.55 8.20 50.16
CA LEU A 669 34.44 7.25 49.96
C LEU A 669 34.60 6.35 48.72
N THR A 670 35.35 6.79 47.70
CA THR A 670 35.63 5.97 46.51
C THR A 670 36.87 5.08 46.66
N SER A 671 37.80 5.41 47.56
CA SER A 671 39.00 4.59 47.80
C SER A 671 38.74 3.42 48.76
N ASP A 672 37.76 3.53 49.65
CA ASP A 672 37.47 2.50 50.66
C ASP A 672 36.74 1.26 50.11
N SER A 673 36.32 1.25 48.83
CA SER A 673 35.69 0.07 48.21
C SER A 673 36.68 -0.90 47.54
N ASP A 674 37.95 -0.53 47.39
CA ASP A 674 38.94 -1.33 46.64
C ASP A 674 39.88 -2.17 47.54
N THR A 675 39.59 -2.30 48.84
CA THR A 675 40.43 -3.02 49.80
C THR A 675 39.75 -4.14 50.59
N ASP A 676 38.64 -4.71 50.12
CA ASP A 676 38.09 -5.96 50.67
C ASP A 676 37.36 -6.80 49.61
N SER A 677 38.12 -7.54 48.80
CA SER A 677 37.59 -8.62 47.94
C SER A 677 38.72 -9.57 47.53
N SER A 678 39.29 -10.26 48.51
CA SER A 678 40.07 -11.47 48.29
C SER A 678 39.20 -12.70 48.58
N SER A 679 38.57 -13.27 47.55
CA SER A 679 38.34 -14.73 47.41
C SER A 679 37.36 -15.01 46.26
N ASP A 680 37.82 -15.86 45.35
CA ASP A 680 37.06 -16.79 44.51
C ASP A 680 36.11 -16.21 43.45
N SER A 681 36.58 -16.23 42.20
CA SER A 681 35.71 -16.44 41.05
C SER A 681 36.47 -17.25 40.01
N ASP A 682 36.12 -18.53 39.96
CA ASP A 682 36.49 -19.49 38.94
C ASP A 682 36.18 -18.96 37.54
N SER A 683 37.17 -19.11 36.66
CA SER A 683 37.04 -18.92 35.23
C SER A 683 36.26 -20.08 34.62
N ASP A 684 34.96 -19.92 34.45
CA ASP A 684 34.17 -20.72 33.52
C ASP A 684 34.13 -20.03 32.15
N THR A 685 35.16 -20.28 31.35
CA THR A 685 35.08 -20.19 29.89
C THR A 685 34.26 -21.36 29.37
N SER A 686 32.95 -21.15 29.17
CA SER A 686 32.15 -22.07 28.36
C SER A 686 32.29 -21.69 26.88
N GLU A 687 33.21 -22.35 26.20
CA GLU A 687 33.02 -22.73 24.81
C GLU A 687 31.77 -23.60 24.68
N GLY A 688 30.96 -23.38 23.64
CA GLY A 688 30.09 -24.42 23.08
C GLY A 688 28.65 -24.03 22.78
N LYS A 689 28.41 -23.50 21.58
CA LYS A 689 27.70 -24.16 20.46
C LYS A 689 27.09 -23.18 19.47
#